data_AF-A0A7Y3Q029-F1
#
_entry.id   AF-A0A7Y3Q029-F1
#
_cell.length_a   1.000
_cell.length_b   1.000
_cell.length_c   1.000
_cell.angle_alpha   90.00
_cell.angle_beta   90.00
_cell.angle_gamma   90.00
#
_symmetry.space_group_name_H-M   'P 1'
#
loop_
_entity.id
_entity.type
_entity.pdbx_description
1 polymer ?
#
loop_
_entity_poly.entity_id
_entity_poly.type
_entity_poly.pdbx_seq_one_letter_code
_entity_poly.pdbx_strand_id
1 'polypeptide(L)'
;MSEPNVITALCAREQTVQASDFEQQVWLHHQQCGDCSHQRLNAFRFTKEIKLSLLLEALEQVIQSLPMLDSRYQLTEDFELIKHKTSKRQRVELIPFDGRDEAIQYLLNWQHERINLSSQAPMEFRLLLGEEPILAIRHHRILEQSLNWQTVFRLLSRFYHGEHNVQAGTQPNELVWPLAHPLYLCQEPLKTAYQWLATCEGVSNRIELLGSERLKTIQRHAETVRTSVPVKVFEQLTKHQGRQASLEHGVMLRAAITAFAQFIAQLSGEAVQTIFAPKQVMQRHHELNGRVVQSGLQCFTLNTHHQCRRELLDEIEQQWQMAESGTLSLPHAEALSILVTWSIDPAIHLRAEKMPAETLRLAPLHSDFDLILALGISCDNHLLLELTTGERLSPYIGSWLLEQFIDSLVQDIRPESTTSSWVRMTHPIDRQVNEREHIAQRIAEAFGQALNVPEFSVHNNFFDFGGHSLIATRVIGKLKSEHQIKVHINDLFSQPTAWGLANHAVALSHSLVQPIKNEGAPPIRTNVPLSFAQASLWKAYAAFGYNELFNIPFALRFLDRVDEEIFRQAFEDVMYRHSALRTLFMMEGETVKQSVVPEKELSGYRWFWRSDEAGQVDCQAVLNQEAAHVFDLSAELPVRLRFVRDQTSGMQYLSFLFHHVVLDEWSVNLLMDDLREAYQARAKGYAPQWQSQPLAFSEYAVQQHDSGRNESHLAYWLAQFEGVPLHVPLLPELQNQPNSEPSDAGGWVEFKLSTEVVQGLYQLAREQGASLFNVVYAAISLALKQLGAPSKLIVGTPMSGRIDGNFFDTVGYFTTLAMHVVHFDQAQSVAELITQIKNTINQSLDYADVPIDWVEDALLGERTRKQHLFEVMIQLHAKNKLHGELVGEQTMVRFEQVDPEKSESALGLQFEVMEERVGGEDRIRVLMSYRRDRYGDAQVKTLTHTTQRMLERFAQPQSGNQWIHELLNLEELRS
;
A
#
# COMPACT_ATOMS: atom_id res chain seq x y z
N MET A 1 73.18 42.11 -6.40
CA MET A 1 72.54 42.89 -7.47
C MET A 1 72.01 41.88 -8.47
N SER A 2 70.75 41.73 -8.80
CA SER A 2 69.49 42.41 -8.47
C SER A 2 68.41 41.54 -9.13
N GLU A 3 67.25 41.40 -8.50
CA GLU A 3 66.06 40.71 -9.02
C GLU A 3 65.65 41.19 -10.42
N PRO A 4 64.92 40.35 -11.17
CA PRO A 4 63.94 40.86 -12.12
C PRO A 4 62.54 40.24 -11.93
N ASN A 5 61.61 41.15 -11.65
CA ASN A 5 60.27 41.28 -12.26
C ASN A 5 59.29 40.12 -12.18
N VAL A 6 58.49 40.17 -11.11
CA VAL A 6 57.13 39.65 -11.02
C VAL A 6 56.22 40.45 -11.97
N ILE A 7 55.92 39.89 -13.14
CA ILE A 7 54.72 40.22 -13.92
C ILE A 7 54.01 38.90 -14.23
N THR A 8 53.15 38.45 -13.32
CA THR A 8 52.03 37.55 -13.65
C THR A 8 50.95 37.73 -12.58
N ALA A 9 49.69 37.72 -13.02
CA ALA A 9 48.47 37.75 -12.22
C ALA A 9 48.02 39.12 -11.66
N LEU A 10 47.57 39.99 -12.58
CA LEU A 10 46.34 40.76 -12.34
C LEU A 10 45.15 39.78 -12.24
N CYS A 11 45.08 38.98 -11.18
CA CYS A 11 43.83 38.36 -10.76
C CYS A 11 43.04 39.44 -10.02
N ALA A 12 41.78 39.64 -10.43
CA ALA A 12 40.83 40.50 -9.75
C ALA A 12 40.90 40.25 -8.24
N ARG A 13 41.21 41.30 -7.47
CA ARG A 13 41.10 41.25 -6.00
C ARG A 13 39.67 40.81 -5.68
N GLU A 14 39.51 39.59 -5.21
CA GLU A 14 38.27 39.11 -4.62
C GLU A 14 37.96 40.08 -3.47
N GLN A 15 36.88 40.86 -3.61
CA GLN A 15 36.43 41.76 -2.55
C GLN A 15 35.88 40.89 -1.43
N THR A 16 36.75 40.59 -0.47
CA THR A 16 36.39 39.93 0.78
C THR A 16 35.75 40.97 1.72
N VAL A 17 34.53 40.70 2.18
CA VAL A 17 33.76 41.55 3.09
C VAL A 17 33.42 40.72 4.32
N GLN A 18 33.50 41.31 5.52
CA GLN A 18 33.10 40.64 6.75
C GLN A 18 31.59 40.38 6.75
N ALA A 19 31.16 39.19 7.18
CA ALA A 19 29.75 38.86 7.32
C ALA A 19 29.14 39.60 8.52
N SER A 20 27.89 40.06 8.40
CA SER A 20 27.19 40.72 9.51
C SER A 20 26.92 39.75 10.68
N ASP A 21 26.62 40.28 11.87
CA ASP A 21 26.29 39.44 13.04
C ASP A 21 25.15 38.46 12.76
N PHE A 22 24.13 38.87 11.98
CA PHE A 22 23.05 38.00 11.54
C PHE A 22 23.55 36.91 10.59
N GLU A 23 24.37 37.25 9.59
CA GLU A 23 24.93 36.27 8.66
C GLU A 23 25.81 35.26 9.41
N GLN A 24 26.58 35.71 10.40
CA GLN A 24 27.39 34.86 11.27
C GLN A 24 26.54 33.88 12.08
N GLN A 25 25.48 34.36 12.73
CA GLN A 25 24.56 33.52 13.51
C GLN A 25 23.88 32.47 12.64
N VAL A 26 23.32 32.88 11.49
CA VAL A 26 22.65 31.96 10.54
C VAL A 26 23.63 30.97 9.95
N TRP A 27 24.85 31.39 9.59
CA TRP A 27 25.88 30.50 9.06
C TRP A 27 26.36 29.49 10.11
N LEU A 28 26.61 29.93 11.35
CA LEU A 28 27.04 29.04 12.43
C LEU A 28 25.98 27.97 12.70
N HIS A 29 24.71 28.38 12.77
CA HIS A 29 23.60 27.44 12.92
C HIS A 29 23.45 26.53 11.71
N HIS A 30 23.61 27.05 10.49
CA HIS A 30 23.66 26.23 9.28
C HIS A 30 24.78 25.18 9.35
N GLN A 31 25.95 25.47 9.92
CA GLN A 31 27.02 24.47 10.09
C GLN A 31 26.69 23.42 11.16
N GLN A 32 26.00 23.83 12.24
CA GLN A 32 25.61 22.96 13.35
C GLN A 32 24.45 22.02 12.98
N CYS A 33 23.52 22.50 12.15
CA CYS A 33 22.38 21.72 11.68
C CYS A 33 22.77 20.91 10.42
N GLY A 34 22.55 19.59 10.48
CA GLY A 34 22.77 18.69 9.34
C GLY A 34 21.64 18.69 8.30
N ASP A 35 20.59 19.50 8.51
CA ASP A 35 19.35 19.52 7.73
C ASP A 35 19.29 20.69 6.72
N CYS A 36 18.12 20.86 6.09
CA CYS A 36 17.85 21.92 5.11
C CYS A 36 16.92 23.03 5.67
N SER A 37 16.87 23.20 7.00
CA SER A 37 15.96 24.13 7.70
C SER A 37 16.11 25.60 7.31
N HIS A 38 17.28 26.00 6.81
CA HIS A 38 17.59 27.38 6.39
C HIS A 38 17.31 27.66 4.91
N GLN A 39 16.73 26.72 4.18
CA GLN A 39 16.51 26.84 2.74
C GLN A 39 15.03 26.88 2.42
N ARG A 40 14.68 27.61 1.36
CA ARG A 40 13.31 27.81 0.91
C ARG A 40 13.24 27.73 -0.61
N LEU A 41 12.16 27.14 -1.13
CA LEU A 41 11.95 26.94 -2.56
C LEU A 41 10.65 27.63 -3.00
N ASN A 42 10.74 28.45 -4.05
CA ASN A 42 9.60 29.07 -4.71
C ASN A 42 9.60 28.70 -6.18
N ALA A 43 8.43 28.41 -6.74
CA ALA A 43 8.29 28.07 -8.14
C ALA A 43 7.13 28.86 -8.77
N PHE A 44 7.37 29.39 -9.96
CA PHE A 44 6.44 30.26 -10.69
C PHE A 44 6.21 29.69 -12.08
N ARG A 45 4.97 29.29 -12.35
CA ARG A 45 4.50 28.82 -13.65
C ARG A 45 4.04 29.99 -14.48
N PHE A 46 4.55 30.15 -15.69
CA PHE A 46 4.09 31.21 -16.58
C PHE A 46 2.86 30.76 -17.37
N THR A 47 1.78 31.55 -17.29
CA THR A 47 0.46 31.20 -17.87
C THR A 47 0.20 31.80 -19.25
N LYS A 48 1.20 32.49 -19.81
CA LYS A 48 1.22 32.92 -21.21
C LYS A 48 2.62 32.68 -21.78
N GLU A 49 2.71 32.65 -23.11
CA GLU A 49 3.99 32.56 -23.80
C GLU A 49 4.97 33.65 -23.34
N ILE A 50 6.14 33.22 -22.86
CA ILE A 50 7.27 34.06 -22.48
C ILE A 50 8.45 33.75 -23.38
N LYS A 51 9.22 34.77 -23.75
CA LYS A 51 10.45 34.62 -24.54
C LYS A 51 11.58 34.13 -23.62
N LEU A 52 11.80 32.82 -23.60
CA LEU A 52 12.78 32.16 -22.72
C LEU A 52 14.20 32.76 -22.84
N SER A 53 14.63 33.16 -24.04
CA SER A 53 15.94 33.78 -24.25
C SER A 53 16.09 35.12 -23.52
N LEU A 54 15.05 35.96 -23.52
CA LEU A 54 15.05 37.24 -22.80
C LEU A 54 14.97 37.02 -21.30
N LEU A 55 14.24 35.99 -20.85
CA LEU A 55 14.14 35.66 -19.43
C LEU A 55 15.49 35.18 -18.88
N LEU A 56 16.20 34.33 -19.63
CA LEU A 56 17.52 33.85 -19.28
C LEU A 56 18.53 35.00 -19.17
N GLU A 57 18.57 35.88 -20.17
CA GLU A 57 19.43 37.06 -20.18
C GLU A 57 19.10 38.00 -19.00
N ALA A 58 17.82 38.21 -18.73
CA ALA A 58 17.38 39.04 -17.61
C ALA A 58 17.82 38.48 -16.25
N LEU A 59 17.68 37.17 -16.02
CA LEU A 59 18.14 36.51 -14.79
C LEU A 59 19.66 36.66 -14.61
N GLU A 60 20.44 36.47 -15.67
CA GLU A 60 21.88 36.68 -15.62
C GLU A 60 22.25 38.13 -15.28
N GLN A 61 21.50 39.12 -15.80
CA GLN A 61 21.70 40.53 -15.46
C GLN A 61 21.30 40.86 -14.01
N VAL A 62 20.26 40.20 -13.46
CA VAL A 62 19.90 40.32 -12.03
C VAL A 62 21.03 39.83 -11.14
N ILE A 63 21.56 38.62 -11.41
CA ILE A 63 22.68 38.04 -10.64
C ILE A 63 23.90 38.96 -10.68
N GLN A 64 24.16 39.61 -11.81
CA GLN A 64 25.27 40.56 -11.95
C GLN A 64 25.05 41.88 -11.18
N SER A 65 23.81 42.35 -11.14
CA SER A 65 23.43 43.63 -10.52
C SER A 65 23.32 43.55 -8.99
N LEU A 66 23.10 42.35 -8.45
CA LEU A 66 22.93 42.08 -7.02
C LEU A 66 24.01 41.11 -6.53
N PRO A 67 25.22 41.59 -6.18
CA PRO A 67 26.35 40.72 -5.83
C PRO A 67 26.10 39.78 -4.65
N MET A 68 25.20 40.16 -3.71
CA MET A 68 24.85 39.32 -2.57
C MET A 68 24.27 37.97 -2.99
N LEU A 69 23.63 37.88 -4.17
CA LEU A 69 23.01 36.65 -4.65
C LEU A 69 24.02 35.55 -4.98
N ASP A 70 25.25 35.93 -5.37
CA ASP A 70 26.33 35.02 -5.78
C ASP A 70 27.56 35.10 -4.87
N SER A 71 27.36 35.44 -3.59
CA SER A 71 28.43 35.41 -2.58
C SER A 71 28.74 33.98 -2.12
N ARG A 72 29.96 33.72 -1.61
CA ARG A 72 30.33 32.50 -0.87
C ARG A 72 30.86 32.88 0.51
N TYR A 73 30.62 32.01 1.49
CA TYR A 73 30.95 32.23 2.90
C TYR A 73 32.06 31.27 3.35
N GLN A 74 33.11 31.80 3.95
CA GLN A 74 34.24 31.02 4.42
C GLN A 74 34.67 31.51 5.80
N LEU A 75 35.01 30.57 6.68
CA LEU A 75 35.61 30.87 7.98
C LEU A 75 37.13 31.02 7.80
N THR A 76 37.70 32.11 8.29
CA THR A 76 39.15 32.34 8.28
C THR A 76 39.83 31.57 9.40
N GLU A 77 41.18 31.52 9.39
CA GLU A 77 41.98 30.92 10.47
C GLU A 77 41.78 31.63 11.82
N ASP A 78 41.39 32.90 11.81
CA ASP A 78 41.07 33.71 12.99
C ASP A 78 39.62 33.53 13.49
N PHE A 79 38.89 32.54 12.96
CA PHE A 79 37.48 32.28 13.26
C PHE A 79 36.52 33.41 12.87
N GLU A 80 36.90 34.25 11.92
CA GLU A 80 36.01 35.28 11.37
C GLU A 80 35.30 34.78 10.11
N LEU A 81 33.99 34.99 10.02
CA LEU A 81 33.23 34.65 8.82
C LEU A 81 33.35 35.78 7.79
N ILE A 82 33.89 35.45 6.63
CA ILE A 82 34.00 36.35 5.49
C ILE A 82 33.08 35.89 4.36
N LYS A 83 32.56 36.85 3.60
CA LYS A 83 31.90 36.60 2.31
C LYS A 83 32.72 37.19 1.17
N HIS A 84 32.87 36.43 0.10
CA HIS A 84 33.67 36.81 -1.06
C HIS A 84 32.95 36.44 -2.36
N LYS A 85 33.38 37.08 -3.45
CA LYS A 85 32.87 36.82 -4.80
C LYS A 85 33.83 35.90 -5.53
N THR A 86 33.32 34.83 -6.14
CA THR A 86 34.16 33.90 -6.90
C THR A 86 34.34 34.35 -8.34
N SER A 87 35.42 33.88 -8.98
CA SER A 87 35.63 34.04 -10.43
C SER A 87 34.64 33.22 -11.28
N LYS A 88 34.08 32.14 -10.72
CA LYS A 88 33.13 31.24 -11.38
C LYS A 88 31.70 31.69 -11.09
N ARG A 89 31.16 32.54 -11.97
CA ARG A 89 29.78 33.05 -11.87
C ARG A 89 28.75 31.92 -11.84
N GLN A 90 27.74 32.07 -10.99
CA GLN A 90 26.53 31.27 -11.06
C GLN A 90 25.87 31.39 -12.43
N ARG A 91 25.36 30.26 -12.94
CA ARG A 91 24.53 30.20 -14.15
C ARG A 91 23.12 29.76 -13.79
N VAL A 92 22.15 30.17 -14.60
CA VAL A 92 20.79 29.63 -14.54
C VAL A 92 20.79 28.27 -15.21
N GLU A 93 20.31 27.24 -14.53
CA GLU A 93 20.23 25.89 -15.10
C GLU A 93 18.93 25.71 -15.88
N LEU A 94 19.02 25.08 -17.06
CA LEU A 94 17.89 24.75 -17.93
C LEU A 94 17.60 23.26 -17.83
N ILE A 95 16.34 22.90 -17.54
CA ILE A 95 15.98 21.52 -17.22
C ILE A 95 14.77 21.11 -18.05
N PRO A 96 14.89 20.15 -18.99
CA PRO A 96 13.74 19.65 -19.72
C PRO A 96 12.85 18.80 -18.81
N PHE A 97 11.54 18.84 -19.02
CA PHE A 97 10.58 17.94 -18.37
C PHE A 97 9.42 17.62 -19.31
N ASP A 98 8.87 16.40 -19.22
CA ASP A 98 7.82 15.92 -20.12
C ASP A 98 6.40 16.12 -19.53
N GLY A 99 6.31 16.33 -18.20
CA GLY A 99 5.02 16.54 -17.53
C GLY A 99 5.12 17.28 -16.21
N ARG A 100 3.98 17.83 -15.77
CA ARG A 100 3.87 18.66 -14.55
C ARG A 100 4.28 17.90 -13.27
N ASP A 101 3.92 16.64 -13.16
CA ASP A 101 4.23 15.84 -11.96
C ASP A 101 5.72 15.54 -11.83
N GLU A 102 6.41 15.36 -12.96
CA GLU A 102 7.86 15.22 -13.03
C GLU A 102 8.56 16.50 -12.59
N ALA A 103 8.09 17.67 -13.07
CA ALA A 103 8.60 18.96 -12.65
C ALA A 103 8.41 19.20 -11.13
N ILE A 104 7.26 18.83 -10.57
CA ILE A 104 7.02 18.94 -9.11
C ILE A 104 7.94 18.00 -8.34
N GLN A 105 8.08 16.74 -8.76
CA GLN A 105 8.96 15.78 -8.09
C GLN A 105 10.43 16.24 -8.13
N TYR A 106 10.87 16.79 -9.27
CA TYR A 106 12.20 17.38 -9.40
C TYR A 106 12.42 18.52 -8.40
N LEU A 107 11.47 19.43 -8.30
CA LEU A 107 11.53 20.57 -7.39
C LEU A 107 11.55 20.12 -5.93
N LEU A 108 10.73 19.12 -5.56
CA LEU A 108 10.76 18.53 -4.23
C LEU A 108 12.12 17.89 -3.93
N ASN A 109 12.71 17.14 -4.86
CA ASN A 109 14.05 16.56 -4.67
C ASN A 109 15.11 17.66 -4.51
N TRP A 110 15.05 18.71 -5.34
CA TRP A 110 15.97 19.85 -5.24
C TRP A 110 15.85 20.59 -3.91
N GLN A 111 14.66 20.64 -3.31
CA GLN A 111 14.46 21.24 -2.00
C GLN A 111 15.24 20.51 -0.88
N HIS A 112 15.62 19.24 -1.07
CA HIS A 112 16.35 18.41 -0.10
C HIS A 112 17.88 18.45 -0.26
N GLU A 113 18.39 19.07 -1.32
CA GLU A 113 19.84 19.18 -1.53
C GLU A 113 20.38 20.37 -0.72
N ARG A 114 21.18 20.10 0.32
CA ARG A 114 21.72 21.18 1.17
C ARG A 114 22.63 22.14 0.39
N ILE A 115 22.34 23.45 0.41
CA ILE A 115 23.24 24.49 -0.10
C ILE A 115 24.52 24.51 0.73
N ASN A 116 25.66 24.23 0.10
CA ASN A 116 26.96 24.42 0.72
C ASN A 116 27.42 25.88 0.52
N LEU A 117 27.21 26.74 1.52
CA LEU A 117 27.52 28.17 1.45
C LEU A 117 29.00 28.51 1.15
N SER A 118 29.92 27.55 1.29
CA SER A 118 31.34 27.74 0.93
C SER A 118 31.60 27.63 -0.58
N SER A 119 30.78 26.89 -1.32
CA SER A 119 30.98 26.59 -2.75
C SER A 119 29.80 26.96 -3.64
N GLN A 120 28.60 27.09 -3.07
CA GLN A 120 27.35 27.42 -3.75
C GLN A 120 26.79 28.78 -3.32
N ALA A 121 26.05 29.39 -4.24
CA ALA A 121 25.40 30.66 -4.02
C ALA A 121 24.25 30.50 -3.01
N PRO A 122 24.02 31.50 -2.13
CA PRO A 122 22.87 31.48 -1.24
C PRO A 122 21.53 31.59 -1.99
N MET A 123 21.54 31.87 -3.30
CA MET A 123 20.36 31.85 -4.16
C MET A 123 20.63 31.19 -5.50
N GLU A 124 19.79 30.24 -5.90
CA GLU A 124 19.90 29.50 -7.13
C GLU A 124 18.63 29.61 -7.98
N PHE A 125 18.80 29.74 -9.30
CA PHE A 125 17.73 29.87 -10.28
C PHE A 125 17.76 28.68 -11.23
N ARG A 126 16.60 28.04 -11.40
CA ARG A 126 16.39 26.94 -12.36
C ARG A 126 15.19 27.26 -13.23
N LEU A 127 15.32 27.04 -14.54
CA LEU A 127 14.24 27.20 -15.49
C LEU A 127 13.89 25.82 -16.05
N LEU A 128 12.74 25.31 -15.63
CA LEU A 128 12.21 24.05 -16.11
C LEU A 128 11.46 24.32 -17.42
N LEU A 129 11.76 23.55 -18.46
CA LEU A 129 11.30 23.71 -19.84
C LEU A 129 10.30 22.61 -20.20
N GLY A 130 9.05 23.00 -20.43
CA GLY A 130 7.93 22.16 -20.88
C GLY A 130 6.85 23.01 -21.53
N GLU A 131 5.63 22.49 -21.71
CA GLU A 131 4.52 23.25 -22.33
C GLU A 131 4.26 24.61 -21.65
N GLU A 132 4.34 24.63 -20.32
CA GLU A 132 4.31 25.85 -19.51
C GLU A 132 5.63 25.96 -18.73
N PRO A 133 6.49 26.96 -19.01
CA PRO A 133 7.79 27.07 -18.36
C PRO A 133 7.64 27.46 -16.89
N ILE A 134 8.53 26.91 -16.05
CA ILE A 134 8.54 27.13 -14.60
C ILE A 134 9.87 27.77 -14.19
N LEU A 135 9.82 28.95 -13.59
CA LEU A 135 10.95 29.58 -12.91
C LEU A 135 10.97 29.12 -11.45
N ALA A 136 11.98 28.36 -11.06
CA ALA A 136 12.20 27.93 -9.70
C ALA A 136 13.38 28.68 -9.06
N ILE A 137 13.18 29.15 -7.83
CA ILE A 137 14.14 29.95 -7.06
C ILE A 137 14.32 29.27 -5.70
N ARG A 138 15.51 28.71 -5.48
CA ARG A 138 15.92 28.19 -4.17
C ARG A 138 16.80 29.21 -3.49
N HIS A 139 16.53 29.55 -2.24
CA HIS A 139 17.35 30.53 -1.52
C HIS A 139 17.55 30.16 -0.05
N HIS A 140 18.60 30.74 0.53
CA HIS A 140 19.03 30.54 1.89
C HIS A 140 18.63 31.73 2.79
N ARG A 141 18.25 31.43 4.03
CA ARG A 141 17.83 32.38 5.08
C ARG A 141 18.84 33.50 5.36
N ILE A 142 20.11 33.24 5.08
CA ILE A 142 21.23 34.18 5.25
C ILE A 142 21.03 35.50 4.49
N LEU A 143 20.16 35.52 3.47
CA LEU A 143 19.83 36.72 2.70
C LEU A 143 18.69 37.56 3.29
N GLU A 144 17.92 37.06 4.27
CA GLU A 144 16.65 37.66 4.72
C GLU A 144 16.76 39.12 5.16
N GLN A 145 17.83 39.49 5.87
CA GLN A 145 18.02 40.87 6.31
C GLN A 145 18.49 41.82 5.20
N SER A 146 19.15 41.29 4.16
CA SER A 146 19.84 42.12 3.16
C SER A 146 19.09 42.21 1.82
N LEU A 147 18.13 41.32 1.58
CA LEU A 147 17.48 41.16 0.29
C LEU A 147 16.02 41.62 0.27
N ASN A 148 15.74 42.57 -0.61
CA ASN A 148 14.38 42.98 -0.95
C ASN A 148 13.93 42.30 -2.25
N TRP A 149 12.94 41.41 -2.16
CA TRP A 149 12.47 40.62 -3.29
C TRP A 149 11.72 41.41 -4.34
N GLN A 150 11.09 42.52 -3.95
CA GLN A 150 10.47 43.43 -4.91
C GLN A 150 11.52 44.04 -5.83
N THR A 151 12.71 44.32 -5.30
CA THR A 151 13.85 44.80 -6.11
C THR A 151 14.32 43.73 -7.08
N VAL A 152 14.41 42.46 -6.66
CA VAL A 152 14.80 41.33 -7.52
C VAL A 152 13.84 41.20 -8.72
N PHE A 153 12.53 41.13 -8.48
CA PHE A 153 11.56 40.98 -9.56
C PHE A 153 11.40 42.23 -10.43
N ARG A 154 11.54 43.43 -9.86
CA ARG A 154 11.53 44.67 -10.63
C ARG A 154 12.72 44.74 -11.58
N LEU A 155 13.92 44.35 -11.12
CA LEU A 155 15.10 44.27 -11.99
C LEU A 155 14.93 43.18 -13.05
N LEU A 156 14.42 42.00 -12.68
CA LEU A 156 14.12 40.91 -13.61
C LEU A 156 13.19 41.38 -14.73
N SER A 157 12.09 42.03 -14.37
CA SER A 157 11.14 42.62 -15.31
C SER A 157 11.80 43.63 -16.24
N ARG A 158 12.54 44.60 -15.68
CA ARG A 158 13.20 45.66 -16.46
C ARG A 158 14.20 45.10 -17.47
N PHE A 159 15.04 44.16 -17.04
CA PHE A 159 15.98 43.51 -17.95
C PHE A 159 15.26 42.65 -19.00
N TYR A 160 14.19 41.95 -18.64
CA TYR A 160 13.36 41.20 -19.60
C TYR A 160 12.74 42.11 -20.68
N HIS A 161 12.42 43.36 -20.33
CA HIS A 161 11.90 44.39 -21.24
C HIS A 161 13.00 45.25 -21.90
N GLY A 162 14.29 44.94 -21.70
CA GLY A 162 15.43 45.59 -22.38
C GLY A 162 15.97 46.87 -21.74
N GLU A 163 15.67 47.14 -20.46
CA GLU A 163 16.17 48.30 -19.72
C GLU A 163 17.53 48.00 -19.04
N HIS A 164 18.66 48.34 -19.69
CA HIS A 164 20.00 47.96 -19.20
C HIS A 164 20.75 48.99 -18.32
N ASN A 165 20.15 50.16 -18.03
CA ASN A 165 20.85 51.29 -17.41
C ASN A 165 20.18 51.78 -16.11
N VAL A 166 19.98 50.88 -15.16
CA VAL A 166 19.26 51.14 -13.90
C VAL A 166 20.25 51.04 -12.74
N GLN A 167 20.59 52.17 -12.12
CA GLN A 167 21.21 52.16 -10.80
C GLN A 167 20.20 51.56 -9.80
N ALA A 168 20.64 50.59 -8.99
CA ALA A 168 19.85 50.10 -7.86
C ALA A 168 19.51 51.30 -6.96
N GLY A 169 18.27 51.79 -7.05
CA GLY A 169 17.82 52.95 -6.31
C GLY A 169 18.05 52.76 -4.82
N THR A 170 18.46 53.85 -4.17
CA THR A 170 18.73 54.03 -2.73
C THR A 170 17.94 53.07 -1.84
N GLN A 171 18.67 52.29 -1.03
CA GLN A 171 18.11 51.47 0.03
C GLN A 171 17.16 52.32 0.90
N PRO A 172 15.92 51.88 1.16
CA PRO A 172 15.14 52.45 2.25
C PRO A 172 15.93 52.23 3.55
N ASN A 173 16.10 53.30 4.32
CA ASN A 173 16.85 53.38 5.59
C ASN A 173 17.01 52.06 6.34
N GLU A 174 18.25 51.81 6.78
CA GLU A 174 18.62 50.86 7.83
C GLU A 174 17.71 51.02 9.06
N LEU A 175 16.56 50.35 9.04
CA LEU A 175 15.89 49.94 10.26
C LEU A 175 16.64 48.70 10.72
N VAL A 176 17.62 48.93 11.59
CA VAL A 176 18.18 47.89 12.45
C VAL A 176 17.03 47.34 13.26
N TRP A 177 16.40 46.27 12.76
CA TRP A 177 15.41 45.54 13.52
C TRP A 177 16.13 44.95 14.74
N PRO A 178 15.59 45.08 15.96
CA PRO A 178 16.17 44.41 17.11
C PRO A 178 16.24 42.92 16.77
N LEU A 179 17.46 42.38 16.83
CA LEU A 179 17.87 40.98 16.66
C LEU A 179 16.71 40.09 16.18
N ALA A 180 16.76 39.68 14.91
CA ALA A 180 16.00 38.53 14.43
C ALA A 180 16.00 37.48 15.54
N HIS A 181 14.79 37.10 15.98
CA HIS A 181 14.52 36.31 17.18
C HIS A 181 15.66 35.34 17.48
N PRO A 182 16.12 35.22 18.74
CA PRO A 182 17.21 34.31 19.08
C PRO A 182 16.93 32.98 18.39
N LEU A 183 17.91 32.48 17.63
CA LEU A 183 17.89 31.15 17.03
C LEU A 183 17.05 30.27 17.94
N TYR A 184 15.86 29.85 17.48
CA TYR A 184 14.95 29.03 18.28
C TYR A 184 15.65 27.69 18.44
N LEU A 185 16.54 27.66 19.43
CA LEU A 185 17.36 26.55 19.82
C LEU A 185 16.40 25.57 20.52
N CYS A 186 15.75 24.70 19.76
CA CYS A 186 15.43 23.39 20.30
C CYS A 186 16.77 22.67 20.52
N GLN A 187 17.41 23.00 21.65
CA GLN A 187 18.45 22.15 22.21
C GLN A 187 17.74 20.88 22.68
N GLU A 188 17.95 19.81 21.92
CA GLU A 188 17.44 18.44 22.07
C GLU A 188 16.21 18.06 21.21
N PRO A 189 16.26 16.89 20.53
CA PRO A 189 15.10 16.34 19.85
C PRO A 189 14.11 15.80 20.89
N LEU A 190 13.22 16.67 21.40
CA LEU A 190 12.06 16.26 22.17
C LEU A 190 11.12 15.47 21.24
N LYS A 191 11.17 14.14 21.37
CA LYS A 191 10.47 13.16 20.52
C LYS A 191 8.99 12.95 20.90
N THR A 192 8.45 13.68 21.85
CA THR A 192 7.07 13.49 22.34
C THR A 192 6.11 14.43 21.65
N ALA A 193 5.15 13.87 20.90
CA ALA A 193 3.97 14.58 20.41
C ALA A 193 3.14 15.13 21.59
N TYR A 194 2.37 16.20 21.37
CA TYR A 194 1.49 16.76 22.40
C TYR A 194 0.48 15.70 22.85
N GLN A 195 0.48 15.36 24.15
CA GLN A 195 -0.36 14.27 24.68
C GLN A 195 -1.85 14.47 24.41
N TRP A 196 -2.35 15.72 24.43
CA TRP A 196 -3.75 16.00 24.14
C TRP A 196 -4.15 15.66 22.69
N LEU A 197 -3.22 15.74 21.74
CA LEU A 197 -3.43 15.28 20.35
C LEU A 197 -3.46 13.75 20.26
N ALA A 198 -2.83 13.02 21.19
CA ALA A 198 -2.89 11.56 21.28
C ALA A 198 -4.18 11.06 21.96
N THR A 199 -4.84 11.88 22.78
CA THR A 199 -6.08 11.54 23.51
C THR A 199 -7.36 11.83 22.74
N CYS A 200 -7.30 12.50 21.59
CA CYS A 200 -8.47 12.67 20.72
C CYS A 200 -8.81 11.32 20.06
N GLU A 201 -9.66 10.51 20.71
CA GLU A 201 -10.17 9.25 20.15
C GLU A 201 -10.77 9.49 18.76
N GLY A 202 -10.28 8.75 17.76
CA GLY A 202 -10.67 8.89 16.36
C GLY A 202 -9.75 9.77 15.51
N VAL A 203 -8.82 10.52 16.10
CA VAL A 203 -7.82 11.32 15.36
C VAL A 203 -6.68 10.45 14.85
N SER A 204 -6.26 9.43 15.61
CA SER A 204 -5.31 8.41 15.13
C SER A 204 -5.85 7.58 13.96
N ASN A 205 -7.18 7.44 13.86
CA ASN A 205 -7.86 6.65 12.82
C ASN A 205 -8.34 7.50 11.63
N ARG A 206 -8.42 8.83 11.76
CA ARG A 206 -8.68 9.77 10.64
C ARG A 206 -7.40 10.32 9.99
N ILE A 207 -6.28 10.27 10.70
CA ILE A 207 -4.92 10.62 10.24
C ILE A 207 -4.24 9.33 9.74
N GLU A 208 -4.77 8.71 8.69
CA GLU A 208 -3.99 7.80 7.85
C GLU A 208 -3.79 8.47 6.48
N LEU A 209 -2.52 8.79 6.19
CA LEU A 209 -1.87 9.02 4.89
C LEU A 209 -2.72 9.18 3.61
N LEU A 210 -3.43 10.30 3.47
CA LEU A 210 -3.93 10.76 2.17
C LEU A 210 -2.79 11.30 1.27
N GLY A 211 -2.04 10.42 0.58
CA GLY A 211 -1.23 10.86 -0.59
C GLY A 211 0.03 10.07 -0.98
N SER A 212 -0.03 9.43 -2.16
CA SER A 212 1.05 9.01 -3.09
C SER A 212 2.33 8.31 -2.57
N GLU A 213 2.58 7.12 -3.12
CA GLU A 213 3.76 6.30 -2.88
C GLU A 213 5.06 6.77 -3.61
N ARG A 214 5.30 8.08 -3.76
CA ARG A 214 6.58 8.58 -4.33
C ARG A 214 7.49 9.30 -3.35
N LEU A 215 7.25 9.14 -2.05
CA LEU A 215 8.04 9.77 -1.00
C LEU A 215 8.42 8.80 0.13
N LYS A 216 8.82 7.57 -0.21
CA LYS A 216 9.36 6.58 0.76
C LYS A 216 10.79 6.86 1.25
N THR A 217 11.25 8.11 1.09
CA THR A 217 12.37 8.64 1.88
C THR A 217 12.03 10.08 2.23
N ILE A 218 11.20 10.28 3.26
CA ILE A 218 10.87 11.62 3.72
C ILE A 218 11.07 11.65 5.23
N GLN A 219 12.00 12.50 5.64
CA GLN A 219 12.17 13.00 7.00
C GLN A 219 10.82 13.61 7.48
N ARG A 220 10.70 14.07 8.73
CA ARG A 220 9.43 14.71 9.15
C ARG A 220 9.24 16.00 8.35
N HIS A 221 8.22 16.08 7.50
CA HIS A 221 7.92 17.26 6.68
C HIS A 221 6.69 18.01 7.17
N ALA A 222 6.64 19.31 6.90
CA ALA A 222 5.47 20.14 7.12
C ALA A 222 4.38 19.87 6.05
N GLU A 223 3.11 19.73 6.47
CA GLU A 223 1.96 19.62 5.56
C GLU A 223 1.21 20.95 5.50
N THR A 224 0.66 21.32 4.34
CA THR A 224 -0.16 22.53 4.18
C THR A 224 -1.53 22.15 3.61
N VAL A 225 -2.61 22.44 4.35
CA VAL A 225 -4.01 22.20 3.93
C VAL A 225 -4.74 23.52 3.76
N ARG A 226 -5.63 23.62 2.76
CA ARG A 226 -6.31 24.87 2.42
C ARG A 226 -7.79 24.67 2.19
N THR A 227 -8.57 25.67 2.59
CA THR A 227 -10.00 25.78 2.29
C THR A 227 -10.38 27.24 2.02
N SER A 228 -11.65 27.48 1.71
CA SER A 228 -12.21 28.82 1.63
C SER A 228 -13.56 28.88 2.34
N VAL A 229 -13.79 29.95 3.09
CA VAL A 229 -15.06 30.25 3.74
C VAL A 229 -15.63 31.58 3.25
N PRO A 230 -16.96 31.75 3.18
CA PRO A 230 -17.56 33.04 2.84
C PRO A 230 -17.08 34.12 3.80
N VAL A 231 -16.63 35.28 3.28
CA VAL A 231 -16.13 36.41 4.10
C VAL A 231 -17.15 36.84 5.17
N LYS A 232 -18.46 36.65 4.90
CA LYS A 232 -19.56 36.92 5.84
C LYS A 232 -19.44 36.16 7.18
N VAL A 233 -18.84 34.97 7.20
CA VAL A 233 -18.58 34.18 8.42
C VAL A 233 -17.71 35.00 9.38
N PHE A 234 -16.63 35.57 8.87
CA PHE A 234 -15.72 36.43 9.65
C PHE A 234 -16.28 37.83 9.89
N GLU A 235 -17.05 38.40 8.96
CA GLU A 235 -17.75 39.67 9.21
C GLU A 235 -18.66 39.55 10.44
N GLN A 236 -19.35 38.42 10.61
CA GLN A 236 -20.19 38.17 11.80
C GLN A 236 -19.37 38.08 13.10
N LEU A 237 -18.17 37.50 13.07
CA LEU A 237 -17.24 37.52 14.20
C LEU A 237 -16.83 38.96 14.57
N THR A 238 -16.71 39.85 13.59
CA THR A 238 -16.33 41.27 13.80
C THR A 238 -17.52 42.20 14.12
N LYS A 239 -18.77 41.77 13.88
CA LYS A 239 -19.99 42.61 14.02
C LYS A 239 -20.29 43.06 15.45
N HIS A 240 -19.76 42.38 16.47
CA HIS A 240 -20.04 42.71 17.87
C HIS A 240 -19.37 44.00 18.39
N GLN A 241 -18.60 44.73 17.56
CA GLN A 241 -17.87 45.93 17.97
C GLN A 241 -18.62 47.27 17.82
N GLY A 242 -19.88 47.30 17.38
CA GLY A 242 -20.60 48.58 17.17
C GLY A 242 -19.95 49.49 16.11
N ARG A 243 -18.99 48.98 15.35
CA ARG A 243 -18.39 49.59 14.16
C ARG A 243 -18.78 48.74 12.95
N GLN A 244 -18.95 49.37 11.79
CA GLN A 244 -19.22 48.64 10.54
C GLN A 244 -18.19 47.52 10.36
N ALA A 245 -18.64 46.37 9.85
CA ALA A 245 -17.75 45.28 9.43
C ALA A 245 -16.70 45.86 8.49
N SER A 246 -15.44 45.91 8.95
CA SER A 246 -14.31 46.45 8.20
C SER A 246 -13.52 45.27 7.63
N LEU A 247 -13.35 45.24 6.31
CA LEU A 247 -12.51 44.27 5.60
C LEU A 247 -11.01 44.61 5.72
N GLU A 248 -10.63 45.42 6.71
CA GLU A 248 -9.23 45.71 6.98
C GLU A 248 -8.50 44.44 7.44
N HIS A 249 -7.36 44.18 6.80
CA HIS A 249 -6.55 42.98 7.02
C HIS A 249 -6.17 42.79 8.51
N GLY A 250 -5.90 43.90 9.22
CA GLY A 250 -5.58 43.86 10.64
C GLY A 250 -6.76 43.43 11.53
N VAL A 251 -7.98 43.88 11.21
CA VAL A 251 -9.19 43.49 11.97
C VAL A 251 -9.48 42.00 11.78
N MET A 252 -9.39 41.52 10.54
CA MET A 252 -9.58 40.10 10.20
C MET A 252 -8.53 39.21 10.87
N LEU A 253 -7.27 39.66 10.89
CA LEU A 253 -6.19 38.92 11.56
C LEU A 253 -6.42 38.81 13.06
N ARG A 254 -6.84 39.89 13.74
CA ARG A 254 -7.16 39.85 15.17
C ARG A 254 -8.35 38.93 15.47
N ALA A 255 -9.40 38.98 14.66
CA ALA A 255 -10.54 38.08 14.80
C ALA A 255 -10.15 36.61 14.62
N ALA A 256 -9.28 36.31 13.65
CA ALA A 256 -8.76 34.96 13.44
C ALA A 256 -7.89 34.48 14.60
N ILE A 257 -7.02 35.34 15.13
CA ILE A 257 -6.21 35.03 16.33
C ILE A 257 -7.14 34.65 17.48
N THR A 258 -8.16 35.46 17.77
CA THR A 258 -9.10 35.16 18.85
C THR A 258 -9.81 33.83 18.64
N ALA A 259 -10.38 33.60 17.44
CA ALA A 259 -11.13 32.39 17.16
C ALA A 259 -10.25 31.14 17.19
N PHE A 260 -9.05 31.21 16.62
CA PHE A 260 -8.14 30.08 16.57
C PHE A 260 -7.54 29.78 17.95
N ALA A 261 -7.21 30.81 18.75
CA ALA A 261 -6.77 30.63 20.13
C ALA A 261 -7.81 29.88 20.98
N GLN A 262 -9.08 30.28 20.86
CA GLN A 262 -10.18 29.64 21.56
C GLN A 262 -10.38 28.20 21.12
N PHE A 263 -10.37 27.95 19.80
CA PHE A 263 -10.47 26.61 19.25
C PHE A 263 -9.37 25.69 19.79
N ILE A 264 -8.11 26.13 19.73
CA ILE A 264 -6.99 25.32 20.23
C ILE A 264 -7.08 25.12 21.74
N ALA A 265 -7.50 26.11 22.52
CA ALA A 265 -7.67 25.95 23.96
C ALA A 265 -8.81 25.00 24.35
N GLN A 266 -9.93 25.03 23.63
CA GLN A 266 -11.02 24.06 23.80
C GLN A 266 -10.54 22.65 23.49
N LEU A 267 -9.69 22.51 22.48
CA LEU A 267 -9.20 21.23 22.02
C LEU A 267 -8.09 20.65 22.92
N SER A 268 -7.16 21.49 23.39
CA SER A 268 -6.04 21.08 24.24
C SER A 268 -6.40 21.00 25.73
N GLY A 269 -7.46 21.68 26.16
CA GLY A 269 -7.80 21.86 27.57
C GLY A 269 -6.88 22.86 28.31
N GLU A 270 -5.93 23.48 27.61
CA GLU A 270 -4.99 24.45 28.19
C GLU A 270 -5.49 25.89 28.08
N ALA A 271 -5.52 26.58 29.22
CA ALA A 271 -5.95 27.98 29.29
C ALA A 271 -5.08 28.92 28.47
N VAL A 272 -3.76 28.72 28.48
CA VAL A 272 -2.82 29.74 28.03
C VAL A 272 -2.23 29.35 26.70
N GLN A 273 -2.53 30.13 25.66
CA GLN A 273 -1.98 29.91 24.32
C GLN A 273 -0.96 31.01 23.99
N THR A 274 0.20 30.61 23.45
CA THR A 274 1.22 31.52 22.93
C THR A 274 1.08 31.63 21.42
N ILE A 275 0.62 32.79 20.94
CA ILE A 275 0.37 33.05 19.53
C ILE A 275 1.28 34.15 19.03
N PHE A 276 1.88 33.93 17.87
CA PHE A 276 2.64 34.90 17.13
C PHE A 276 1.80 35.46 15.98
N ALA A 277 1.92 36.76 15.72
CA ALA A 277 1.32 37.38 14.53
C ALA A 277 2.14 38.59 14.07
N PRO A 278 2.15 38.90 12.76
CA PRO A 278 2.92 40.03 12.24
C PRO A 278 2.34 41.38 12.69
N LYS A 279 3.19 42.27 13.22
CA LYS A 279 2.79 43.61 13.67
C LYS A 279 2.26 44.49 12.53
N GLN A 280 2.81 44.34 11.32
CA GLN A 280 2.42 45.09 10.14
C GLN A 280 2.30 44.21 8.89
N VAL A 281 1.08 43.80 8.55
CA VAL A 281 0.75 43.00 7.35
C VAL A 281 1.06 43.73 6.02
N MET A 282 1.25 45.05 6.07
CA MET A 282 1.42 45.90 4.88
C MET A 282 2.89 46.16 4.49
N GLN A 283 3.87 45.89 5.36
CA GLN A 283 5.30 46.05 5.04
C GLN A 283 5.87 44.75 4.44
N ARG A 284 5.86 44.65 3.10
CA ARG A 284 5.94 43.38 2.32
C ARG A 284 7.24 43.21 1.51
N HIS A 285 8.33 43.85 1.92
CA HIS A 285 9.49 44.04 1.04
C HIS A 285 10.50 42.86 1.06
N HIS A 286 10.53 42.06 2.13
CA HIS A 286 11.53 41.02 2.36
C HIS A 286 10.98 39.57 2.28
N GLU A 287 9.70 39.41 1.93
CA GLU A 287 9.03 38.10 1.89
C GLU A 287 8.93 37.57 0.44
N LEU A 288 9.64 36.49 0.10
CA LEU A 288 9.41 35.74 -1.16
C LEU A 288 8.64 34.45 -0.96
N ASN A 289 8.70 33.86 0.23
CA ASN A 289 8.12 32.56 0.54
C ASN A 289 6.58 32.60 0.65
N GLY A 290 5.94 33.52 -0.08
CA GLY A 290 4.56 33.97 0.01
C GLY A 290 3.56 32.85 0.25
N ARG A 291 3.44 32.55 1.52
CA ARG A 291 2.48 31.66 2.17
C ARG A 291 2.15 32.24 3.54
N VAL A 292 3.15 32.83 4.18
CA VAL A 292 3.12 33.28 5.56
C VAL A 292 4.03 34.51 5.70
N VAL A 293 3.56 35.58 6.35
CA VAL A 293 4.43 36.69 6.79
C VAL A 293 5.02 36.34 8.15
N GLN A 294 6.36 36.29 8.24
CA GLN A 294 7.09 35.93 9.48
C GLN A 294 8.03 37.04 9.96
N SER A 295 8.15 38.12 9.21
CA SER A 295 8.89 39.31 9.64
C SER A 295 8.09 40.16 10.63
N GLY A 296 8.78 40.70 11.64
CA GLY A 296 8.19 41.63 12.61
C GLY A 296 7.07 41.01 13.47
N LEU A 297 7.25 39.76 13.90
CA LEU A 297 6.28 39.06 14.74
C LEU A 297 6.17 39.67 16.14
N GLN A 298 4.94 39.68 16.63
CA GLN A 298 4.58 40.00 17.99
C GLN A 298 4.00 38.74 18.64
N CYS A 299 4.33 38.52 19.92
CA CYS A 299 3.80 37.41 20.71
C CYS A 299 2.65 37.89 21.59
N PHE A 300 1.62 37.05 21.69
CA PHE A 300 0.42 37.23 22.50
C PHE A 300 0.29 36.02 23.41
N THR A 301 0.08 36.28 24.70
CA THR A 301 -0.22 35.25 25.70
C THR A 301 -1.67 35.45 26.14
N LEU A 302 -2.53 34.50 25.80
CA LEU A 302 -3.99 34.63 25.96
C LEU A 302 -4.51 33.63 26.99
N ASN A 303 -5.30 34.07 27.97
CA ASN A 303 -5.94 33.20 28.97
C ASN A 303 -7.41 32.90 28.61
N THR A 304 -7.68 31.67 28.21
CA THR A 304 -8.93 31.24 27.57
C THR A 304 -9.91 30.51 28.49
N HIS A 305 -9.54 30.11 29.73
CA HIS A 305 -10.40 29.24 30.58
C HIS A 305 -11.70 29.91 31.05
N HIS A 306 -11.79 31.25 31.05
CA HIS A 306 -12.93 31.96 31.66
C HIS A 306 -13.38 33.25 30.96
N GLN A 307 -12.86 33.53 29.76
CA GLN A 307 -13.17 34.77 29.04
C GLN A 307 -14.10 34.52 27.86
N CYS A 308 -15.13 35.36 27.71
CA CYS A 308 -15.92 35.35 26.49
C CYS A 308 -15.10 35.92 25.32
N ARG A 309 -15.46 35.59 24.06
CA ARG A 309 -14.73 36.02 22.85
C ARG A 309 -14.47 37.53 22.80
N ARG A 310 -15.37 38.33 23.36
CA ARG A 310 -15.24 39.79 23.45
C ARG A 310 -14.09 40.21 24.37
N GLU A 311 -13.97 39.61 25.54
CA GLU A 311 -12.91 39.93 26.51
C GLU A 311 -11.53 39.55 25.97
N LEU A 312 -11.41 38.38 25.32
CA LEU A 312 -10.17 37.96 24.66
C LEU A 312 -9.75 38.90 23.52
N LEU A 313 -10.73 39.40 22.75
CA LEU A 313 -10.45 40.30 21.65
C LEU A 313 -10.04 41.70 22.15
N ASP A 314 -10.66 42.19 23.23
CA ASP A 314 -10.26 43.42 23.90
C ASP A 314 -8.84 43.28 24.52
N GLU A 315 -8.51 42.12 25.08
CA GLU A 315 -7.16 41.80 25.59
C GLU A 315 -6.12 41.78 24.47
N ILE A 316 -6.40 41.13 23.33
CA ILE A 316 -5.54 41.16 22.15
C ILE A 316 -5.32 42.60 21.67
N GLU A 317 -6.37 43.40 21.58
CA GLU A 317 -6.24 44.80 21.13
C GLU A 317 -5.37 45.62 22.10
N GLN A 318 -5.50 45.43 23.42
CA GLN A 318 -4.64 46.08 24.40
C GLN A 318 -3.17 45.64 24.27
N GLN A 319 -2.90 44.33 24.19
CA GLN A 319 -1.55 43.79 24.00
C GLN A 319 -0.95 44.26 22.66
N TRP A 320 -1.76 44.35 21.60
CA TRP A 320 -1.34 44.84 20.28
C TRP A 320 -0.86 46.29 20.32
N GLN A 321 -1.52 47.15 21.11
CA GLN A 321 -1.16 48.57 21.26
C GLN A 321 0.01 48.79 22.23
N MET A 322 0.15 47.95 23.26
CA MET A 322 1.16 48.10 24.33
C MET A 322 2.55 47.56 23.97
N ALA A 323 2.70 46.76 22.92
CA ALA A 323 4.00 46.19 22.54
C ALA A 323 4.93 47.25 21.92
N GLU A 324 5.61 47.99 22.80
CA GLU A 324 6.94 48.50 22.51
C GLU A 324 7.90 47.31 22.30
N SER A 325 8.96 47.54 21.54
CA SER A 325 9.97 46.58 21.08
C SER A 325 10.75 45.90 22.22
N GLY A 326 10.05 45.15 23.06
CA GLY A 326 10.55 44.40 24.21
C GLY A 326 10.89 42.97 23.82
N THR A 327 11.95 42.47 24.44
CA THR A 327 12.52 41.15 24.26
C THR A 327 11.49 40.06 24.57
N LEU A 328 11.33 39.13 23.63
CA LEU A 328 10.45 37.97 23.76
C LEU A 328 11.00 36.98 24.78
N SER A 329 10.23 36.71 25.84
CA SER A 329 10.49 35.60 26.76
C SER A 329 9.93 34.31 26.15
N LEU A 330 10.74 33.25 26.12
CA LEU A 330 10.36 31.94 25.56
C LEU A 330 9.21 31.30 26.35
N PRO A 331 8.21 30.68 25.68
CA PRO A 331 7.35 29.70 26.32
C PRO A 331 8.16 28.45 26.71
N HIS A 332 7.68 27.69 27.70
CA HIS A 332 8.30 26.41 28.10
C HIS A 332 8.36 25.45 26.91
N ALA A 333 9.37 24.56 26.87
CA ALA A 333 9.61 23.60 25.79
C ALA A 333 8.40 22.70 25.46
N GLU A 334 7.46 22.59 26.40
CA GLU A 334 6.24 21.77 26.33
C GLU A 334 5.05 22.47 25.66
N ALA A 335 5.11 23.78 25.37
CA ALA A 335 3.99 24.53 24.79
C ALA A 335 3.97 24.54 23.26
N LEU A 336 2.76 24.62 22.69
CA LEU A 336 2.51 24.74 21.24
C LEU A 336 2.87 26.16 20.75
N SER A 337 3.71 26.26 19.72
CA SER A 337 4.02 27.53 19.05
C SER A 337 3.09 27.72 17.85
N ILE A 338 2.25 28.76 17.90
CA ILE A 338 1.24 29.02 16.87
C ILE A 338 1.54 30.35 16.20
N LEU A 339 1.56 30.38 14.87
CA LEU A 339 1.58 31.62 14.08
C LEU A 339 0.25 31.81 13.37
N VAL A 340 -0.39 32.95 13.56
CA VAL A 340 -1.53 33.38 12.75
C VAL A 340 -1.11 34.57 11.92
N THR A 341 -1.29 34.49 10.61
CA THR A 341 -0.68 35.43 9.67
C THR A 341 -1.51 35.61 8.39
N TRP A 342 -1.01 36.41 7.46
CA TRP A 342 -1.61 36.61 6.15
C TRP A 342 -0.86 35.83 5.07
N SER A 343 -1.61 35.16 4.20
CA SER A 343 -1.13 34.51 2.99
C SER A 343 -0.96 35.52 1.86
N ILE A 344 0.19 35.49 1.22
CA ILE A 344 0.55 36.37 0.11
C ILE A 344 0.83 35.49 -1.10
N ASP A 345 0.43 35.91 -2.30
CA ASP A 345 0.85 35.23 -3.53
C ASP A 345 2.09 35.92 -4.11
N PRO A 346 3.29 35.30 -4.05
CA PRO A 346 4.53 35.96 -4.47
C PRO A 346 4.58 36.23 -5.97
N ALA A 347 3.78 35.50 -6.78
CA ALA A 347 3.57 35.80 -8.19
C ALA A 347 2.98 37.20 -8.44
N ILE A 348 2.45 37.90 -7.42
CA ILE A 348 2.01 39.29 -7.55
C ILE A 348 3.14 40.20 -8.07
N HIS A 349 4.39 39.91 -7.73
CA HIS A 349 5.54 40.71 -8.17
C HIS A 349 5.85 40.52 -9.65
N LEU A 350 5.67 39.30 -10.19
CA LEU A 350 5.80 39.04 -11.62
C LEU A 350 4.60 39.62 -12.40
N ARG A 351 3.38 39.48 -11.86
CA ARG A 351 2.15 39.99 -12.48
C ARG A 351 2.10 41.51 -12.56
N ALA A 352 2.51 42.21 -11.49
CA ALA A 352 2.62 43.67 -11.46
C ALA A 352 3.54 44.21 -12.58
N GLU A 353 4.44 43.35 -13.03
CA GLU A 353 5.50 43.62 -13.99
C GLU A 353 5.20 43.04 -15.39
N LYS A 354 3.92 42.76 -15.69
CA LYS A 354 3.44 42.21 -16.98
C LYS A 354 3.99 40.84 -17.37
N MET A 355 4.53 40.08 -16.42
CA MET A 355 4.88 38.67 -16.59
C MET A 355 3.80 37.81 -15.92
N PRO A 356 2.80 37.30 -16.66
CA PRO A 356 1.71 36.54 -16.09
C PRO A 356 2.22 35.19 -15.58
N ALA A 357 2.34 35.10 -14.26
CA ALA A 357 2.79 33.91 -13.57
C ALA A 357 1.82 33.54 -12.45
N GLU A 358 1.80 32.26 -12.13
CA GLU A 358 1.12 31.68 -10.98
C GLU A 358 2.12 30.95 -10.10
N THR A 359 2.01 31.12 -8.80
CA THR A 359 2.86 30.40 -7.85
C THR A 359 2.48 28.92 -7.83
N LEU A 360 3.45 28.05 -8.11
CA LEU A 360 3.34 26.62 -7.82
C LEU A 360 3.55 26.40 -6.33
N ARG A 361 2.50 25.93 -5.67
CA ARG A 361 2.46 25.79 -4.21
C ARG A 361 3.14 24.47 -3.80
N LEU A 362 4.40 24.56 -3.35
CA LEU A 362 5.18 23.44 -2.76
C LEU A 362 5.27 23.55 -1.23
N ALA A 363 5.03 22.47 -0.48
CA ALA A 363 5.10 22.48 0.99
C ALA A 363 6.51 22.86 1.49
N PRO A 364 6.63 23.65 2.58
CA PRO A 364 7.93 23.95 3.16
C PRO A 364 8.56 22.67 3.71
N LEU A 365 9.88 22.57 3.65
CA LEU A 365 10.59 21.38 4.14
C LEU A 365 10.60 21.34 5.67
N HIS A 366 10.77 22.53 6.26
CA HIS A 366 10.82 22.77 7.70
C HIS A 366 9.94 23.97 8.04
N SER A 367 9.30 23.95 9.22
CA SER A 367 8.47 25.03 9.74
C SER A 367 9.04 25.57 11.04
N ASP A 368 9.11 26.89 11.19
CA ASP A 368 9.57 27.56 12.42
C ASP A 368 8.51 27.53 13.55
N PHE A 369 7.28 27.06 13.27
CA PHE A 369 6.15 26.97 14.21
C PHE A 369 5.45 25.61 14.09
N ASP A 370 4.78 25.17 15.16
CA ASP A 370 4.02 23.91 15.14
C ASP A 370 2.72 24.04 14.34
N LEU A 371 2.06 25.18 14.43
CA LEU A 371 0.89 25.51 13.61
C LEU A 371 1.06 26.88 12.99
N ILE A 372 0.80 26.99 11.70
CA ILE A 372 0.72 28.26 11.00
C ILE A 372 -0.63 28.37 10.30
N LEU A 373 -1.52 29.23 10.80
CA LEU A 373 -2.77 29.59 10.13
C LEU A 373 -2.58 30.87 9.31
N ALA A 374 -2.60 30.73 8.00
CA ALA A 374 -2.51 31.83 7.05
C ALA A 374 -3.87 32.19 6.44
N LEU A 375 -4.17 33.48 6.39
CA LEU A 375 -5.42 34.04 5.89
C LEU A 375 -5.22 34.74 4.55
N GLY A 376 -6.10 34.55 3.58
CA GLY A 376 -6.06 35.29 2.32
C GLY A 376 -7.45 35.69 1.86
N ILE A 377 -7.55 36.58 0.88
CA ILE A 377 -8.84 36.91 0.23
C ILE A 377 -8.73 36.55 -1.25
N SER A 378 -9.67 35.73 -1.72
CA SER A 378 -9.80 35.38 -3.14
C SER A 378 -10.46 36.50 -3.94
N CYS A 379 -10.33 36.44 -5.27
CA CYS A 379 -11.00 37.37 -6.19
C CYS A 379 -12.54 37.34 -6.07
N ASP A 380 -13.11 36.20 -5.64
CA ASP A 380 -14.55 36.02 -5.46
C ASP A 380 -15.03 36.38 -4.05
N ASN A 381 -14.24 37.17 -3.31
CA ASN A 381 -14.55 37.63 -1.96
C ASN A 381 -14.82 36.48 -0.95
N HIS A 382 -14.09 35.37 -1.10
CA HIS A 382 -13.98 34.31 -0.07
C HIS A 382 -12.70 34.47 0.72
N LEU A 383 -12.77 34.20 2.02
CA LEU A 383 -11.61 34.13 2.90
C LEU A 383 -10.96 32.76 2.74
N LEU A 384 -9.71 32.75 2.33
CA LEU A 384 -8.87 31.59 2.19
C LEU A 384 -8.22 31.31 3.55
N LEU A 385 -8.34 30.07 4.03
CA LEU A 385 -7.64 29.60 5.21
C LEU A 385 -6.64 28.53 4.78
N GLU A 386 -5.38 28.69 5.17
CA GLU A 386 -4.31 27.76 4.88
C GLU A 386 -3.61 27.39 6.20
N LEU A 387 -3.65 26.13 6.60
CA LEU A 387 -3.01 25.64 7.82
C LEU A 387 -1.76 24.85 7.45
N THR A 388 -0.61 25.25 7.98
CA THR A 388 0.65 24.50 7.87
C THR A 388 1.03 23.90 9.22
N THR A 389 1.37 22.61 9.25
CA THR A 389 1.81 21.89 10.45
C THR A 389 3.33 21.78 10.49
N GLY A 390 3.93 21.96 11.67
CA GLY A 390 5.36 21.80 11.90
C GLY A 390 5.74 20.36 12.27
N GLU A 391 7.04 20.10 12.35
CA GLU A 391 7.61 18.74 12.49
C GLU A 391 7.32 18.04 13.83
N ARG A 392 6.86 18.78 14.84
CA ARG A 392 6.39 18.23 16.13
C ARG A 392 4.98 17.64 16.03
N LEU A 393 4.27 17.91 14.94
CA LEU A 393 2.92 17.43 14.68
C LEU A 393 2.92 16.37 13.58
N SER A 394 1.94 15.46 13.63
CA SER A 394 1.69 14.55 12.53
C SER A 394 1.33 15.37 11.28
N PRO A 395 1.92 15.11 10.10
CA PRO A 395 1.60 15.86 8.89
C PRO A 395 0.08 15.90 8.64
N TYR A 396 -0.62 14.77 8.83
CA TYR A 396 -2.04 14.67 8.50
C TYR A 396 -2.99 15.30 9.54
N ILE A 397 -2.48 15.87 10.63
CA ILE A 397 -3.34 16.56 11.63
C ILE A 397 -3.88 17.88 11.10
N GLY A 398 -3.21 18.48 10.11
CA GLY A 398 -3.57 19.77 9.55
C GLY A 398 -4.96 19.78 8.92
N SER A 399 -5.31 18.72 8.16
CA SER A 399 -6.62 18.64 7.51
C SER A 399 -7.76 18.57 8.53
N TRP A 400 -7.60 17.69 9.52
CA TRP A 400 -8.59 17.54 10.59
C TRP A 400 -8.71 18.80 11.45
N LEU A 401 -7.59 19.41 11.86
CA LEU A 401 -7.62 20.67 12.64
C LEU A 401 -8.32 21.80 11.89
N LEU A 402 -8.06 21.93 10.58
CA LEU A 402 -8.68 22.97 9.77
C LEU A 402 -10.18 22.72 9.58
N GLU A 403 -10.60 21.48 9.38
CA GLU A 403 -12.02 21.09 9.29
C GLU A 403 -12.77 21.41 10.59
N GLN A 404 -12.23 20.96 11.73
CA GLN A 404 -12.85 21.21 13.04
C GLN A 404 -12.86 22.70 13.40
N PHE A 405 -11.82 23.45 13.02
CA PHE A 405 -11.82 24.90 13.18
C PHE A 405 -12.97 25.54 12.38
N ILE A 406 -13.20 25.14 11.13
CA ILE A 406 -14.32 25.65 10.33
C ILE A 406 -15.67 25.30 10.98
N ASP A 407 -15.83 24.06 11.44
CA ASP A 407 -17.07 23.65 12.12
C ASP A 407 -17.34 24.51 13.36
N SER A 408 -16.32 24.80 14.17
CA SER A 408 -16.43 25.70 15.32
C SER A 408 -16.84 27.13 14.92
N LEU A 409 -16.28 27.64 13.81
CA LEU A 409 -16.65 28.96 13.27
C LEU A 409 -18.12 29.00 12.81
N VAL A 410 -18.65 27.89 12.29
CA VAL A 410 -20.03 27.79 11.77
C VAL A 410 -21.05 27.58 12.89
N GLN A 411 -20.74 26.76 13.90
CA GLN A 411 -21.64 26.51 15.03
C GLN A 411 -21.94 27.78 15.85
N ASP A 412 -21.00 28.73 15.87
CA ASP A 412 -21.18 30.03 16.51
C ASP A 412 -22.16 30.95 15.75
N ILE A 413 -22.50 30.63 14.50
CA ILE A 413 -23.46 31.36 13.68
C ILE A 413 -24.83 30.69 13.85
N ARG A 414 -25.68 31.23 14.75
CA ARG A 414 -27.05 30.73 14.97
C ARG A 414 -27.79 30.47 13.64
N PRO A 415 -28.33 29.27 13.39
CA PRO A 415 -29.07 28.99 12.17
C PRO A 415 -30.50 29.51 12.30
N GLU A 416 -30.75 30.78 11.95
CA GLU A 416 -32.10 31.17 11.56
C GLU A 416 -32.31 30.76 10.11
N SER A 417 -33.03 29.64 9.95
CA SER A 417 -33.72 29.17 8.74
C SER A 417 -33.18 29.68 7.40
N THR A 418 -32.40 28.86 6.71
CA THR A 418 -32.48 28.80 5.23
C THR A 418 -31.92 27.48 4.73
N THR A 419 -32.81 26.62 4.26
CA THR A 419 -32.50 25.65 3.21
C THR A 419 -31.77 26.38 2.09
N SER A 420 -30.46 26.20 1.98
CA SER A 420 -29.70 26.67 0.84
C SER A 420 -28.80 25.52 0.36
N SER A 421 -29.12 25.05 -0.83
CA SER A 421 -28.33 24.16 -1.65
C SER A 421 -26.91 24.72 -1.81
N TRP A 422 -25.91 23.98 -1.36
CA TRP A 422 -24.52 24.29 -1.65
C TRP A 422 -24.24 23.98 -3.12
N VAL A 423 -24.07 25.00 -3.95
CA VAL A 423 -23.54 24.85 -5.30
C VAL A 423 -22.01 24.82 -5.18
N ARG A 424 -21.44 23.61 -5.21
CA ARG A 424 -20.00 23.40 -5.41
C ARG A 424 -19.69 23.73 -6.87
N MET A 425 -19.04 24.86 -7.14
CA MET A 425 -18.52 25.13 -8.49
C MET A 425 -17.38 24.16 -8.75
N THR A 426 -17.57 23.25 -9.70
CA THR A 426 -16.65 22.16 -10.03
C THR A 426 -15.62 22.65 -11.07
N HIS A 427 -14.33 22.52 -10.73
CA HIS A 427 -13.24 22.56 -11.70
C HIS A 427 -12.85 21.11 -12.10
N PRO A 428 -12.23 20.89 -13.28
CA PRO A 428 -11.96 19.56 -13.84
C PRO A 428 -11.09 18.63 -12.95
N ILE A 429 -10.36 19.17 -11.98
CA ILE A 429 -9.50 18.43 -11.03
C ILE A 429 -10.33 17.68 -9.97
N ASP A 430 -11.48 18.21 -9.55
CA ASP A 430 -12.34 17.59 -8.52
C ASP A 430 -12.97 16.26 -8.99
N ARG A 431 -13.06 16.04 -10.30
CA ARG A 431 -13.66 14.81 -10.85
C ARG A 431 -12.74 13.59 -10.63
N GLN A 432 -11.42 13.80 -10.68
CA GLN A 432 -10.41 12.74 -10.60
C GLN A 432 -10.08 12.36 -9.15
N VAL A 433 -10.08 13.33 -8.22
CA VAL A 433 -9.85 13.10 -6.78
C VAL A 433 -11.05 12.40 -6.13
N ASN A 434 -12.27 12.81 -6.47
CA ASN A 434 -13.50 12.21 -5.95
C ASN A 434 -13.73 10.78 -6.50
N GLU A 435 -13.26 10.51 -7.73
CA GLU A 435 -13.29 9.16 -8.31
C GLU A 435 -12.29 8.22 -7.62
N ARG A 436 -11.07 8.69 -7.33
CA ARG A 436 -10.05 7.90 -6.63
C ARG A 436 -10.48 7.53 -5.21
N GLU A 437 -10.99 8.48 -4.44
CA GLU A 437 -11.43 8.24 -3.06
C GLU A 437 -12.58 7.24 -3.03
N HIS A 438 -13.54 7.38 -3.95
CA HIS A 438 -14.61 6.41 -4.12
C HIS A 438 -14.10 5.01 -4.53
N ILE A 439 -13.13 4.92 -5.45
CA ILE A 439 -12.49 3.64 -5.82
C ILE A 439 -11.76 3.02 -4.63
N ALA A 440 -10.99 3.80 -3.87
CA ALA A 440 -10.26 3.33 -2.70
C ALA A 440 -11.21 2.76 -1.64
N GLN A 441 -12.35 3.43 -1.39
CA GLN A 441 -13.36 2.96 -0.44
C GLN A 441 -13.96 1.61 -0.87
N ARG A 442 -14.29 1.44 -2.16
CA ARG A 442 -14.78 0.15 -2.69
C ARG A 442 -13.74 -0.96 -2.57
N ILE A 443 -12.46 -0.64 -2.80
CA ILE A 443 -11.35 -1.59 -2.61
C ILE A 443 -11.22 -1.97 -1.13
N ALA A 444 -11.35 -1.02 -0.20
CA ALA A 444 -11.26 -1.28 1.24
C ALA A 444 -12.42 -2.12 1.76
N GLU A 445 -13.64 -1.84 1.30
CA GLU A 445 -14.82 -2.65 1.58
C GLU A 445 -14.63 -4.09 1.07
N ALA A 446 -14.10 -4.25 -0.15
CA ALA A 446 -13.78 -5.57 -0.68
C ALA A 446 -12.70 -6.28 0.13
N PHE A 447 -11.65 -5.57 0.59
CA PHE A 447 -10.63 -6.11 1.51
C PHE A 447 -11.22 -6.56 2.83
N GLY A 448 -12.01 -5.70 3.50
CA GLY A 448 -12.63 -6.01 4.78
C GLY A 448 -13.57 -7.22 4.71
N GLN A 449 -14.40 -7.28 3.68
CA GLN A 449 -15.27 -8.44 3.46
C GLN A 449 -14.47 -9.73 3.19
N ALA A 450 -13.42 -9.66 2.36
CA ALA A 450 -12.64 -10.83 2.01
C ALA A 450 -11.76 -11.35 3.16
N LEU A 451 -11.34 -10.46 4.07
CA LEU A 451 -10.53 -10.76 5.25
C LEU A 451 -11.35 -10.98 6.53
N ASN A 452 -12.67 -10.82 6.46
CA ASN A 452 -13.59 -10.83 7.59
C ASN A 452 -13.21 -9.82 8.69
N VAL A 453 -12.82 -8.62 8.27
CA VAL A 453 -12.48 -7.47 9.11
C VAL A 453 -13.60 -6.43 8.96
N PRO A 454 -14.44 -6.20 10.00
CA PRO A 454 -15.62 -5.34 9.91
C PRO A 454 -15.31 -3.89 9.53
N GLU A 455 -14.16 -3.38 10.00
CA GLU A 455 -13.65 -2.05 9.67
C GLU A 455 -12.26 -2.20 9.06
N PHE A 456 -12.18 -2.24 7.74
CA PHE A 456 -10.92 -2.28 7.00
C PHE A 456 -10.66 -0.90 6.40
N SER A 457 -9.65 -0.19 6.91
CA SER A 457 -9.31 1.16 6.44
C SER A 457 -8.71 1.12 5.03
N VAL A 458 -8.89 2.20 4.25
CA VAL A 458 -8.28 2.33 2.92
C VAL A 458 -6.74 2.31 2.96
N HIS A 459 -6.13 2.53 4.13
CA HIS A 459 -4.68 2.50 4.31
C HIS A 459 -4.16 1.23 5.00
N ASN A 460 -5.05 0.34 5.43
CA ASN A 460 -4.64 -0.93 5.97
C ASN A 460 -3.97 -1.77 4.87
N ASN A 461 -2.79 -2.31 5.21
CA ASN A 461 -2.09 -3.22 4.33
C ASN A 461 -2.83 -4.56 4.32
N PHE A 462 -3.30 -4.95 3.15
CA PHE A 462 -3.99 -6.20 2.88
C PHE A 462 -3.29 -7.44 3.47
N PHE A 463 -1.95 -7.49 3.42
CA PHE A 463 -1.16 -8.62 3.92
C PHE A 463 -1.01 -8.63 5.45
N ASP A 464 -1.12 -7.48 6.13
CA ASP A 464 -1.01 -7.41 7.59
C ASP A 464 -2.22 -8.02 8.30
N PHE A 465 -3.38 -7.98 7.64
CA PHE A 465 -4.61 -8.66 8.07
C PHE A 465 -4.69 -10.09 7.52
N GLY A 466 -3.58 -10.58 6.97
CA GLY A 466 -3.39 -11.93 6.48
C GLY A 466 -4.10 -12.22 5.17
N GLY A 467 -4.20 -11.20 4.32
CA GLY A 467 -4.41 -11.38 2.90
C GLY A 467 -3.26 -12.13 2.25
N HIS A 468 -3.58 -12.87 1.19
CA HIS A 468 -2.63 -13.58 0.34
C HIS A 468 -3.14 -13.57 -1.10
N SER A 469 -2.37 -14.09 -2.06
CA SER A 469 -2.69 -14.07 -3.50
C SER A 469 -4.09 -14.60 -3.83
N LEU A 470 -4.56 -15.60 -3.07
CA LEU A 470 -5.89 -16.18 -3.20
C LEU A 470 -6.97 -15.12 -2.89
N ILE A 471 -6.96 -14.57 -1.67
CA ILE A 471 -7.90 -13.52 -1.23
C ILE A 471 -7.78 -12.28 -2.14
N ALA A 472 -6.57 -11.93 -2.58
CA ALA A 472 -6.34 -10.81 -3.48
C ALA A 472 -7.02 -11.02 -4.84
N THR A 473 -6.95 -12.24 -5.39
CA THR A 473 -7.67 -12.61 -6.62
C THR A 473 -9.19 -12.50 -6.41
N ARG A 474 -9.71 -12.90 -5.23
CA ARG A 474 -11.13 -12.69 -4.87
C ARG A 474 -11.53 -11.23 -4.92
N VAL A 475 -10.71 -10.39 -4.29
CA VAL A 475 -11.00 -8.96 -4.21
C VAL A 475 -10.97 -8.35 -5.62
N ILE A 476 -9.94 -8.66 -6.41
CA ILE A 476 -9.80 -8.10 -7.77
C ILE A 476 -10.97 -8.51 -8.66
N GLY A 477 -11.36 -9.79 -8.65
CA GLY A 477 -12.50 -10.23 -9.46
C GLY A 477 -13.83 -9.63 -8.99
N LYS A 478 -14.05 -9.48 -7.67
CA LYS A 478 -15.23 -8.81 -7.11
C LYS A 478 -15.29 -7.32 -7.48
N LEU A 479 -14.16 -6.62 -7.37
CA LEU A 479 -14.02 -5.24 -7.81
C LEU A 479 -14.33 -5.07 -9.29
N LYS A 480 -13.90 -6.04 -10.12
CA LYS A 480 -14.19 -6.03 -11.55
C LYS A 480 -15.66 -6.31 -11.85
N SER A 481 -16.29 -7.32 -11.22
CA SER A 481 -17.67 -7.73 -11.52
C SER A 481 -18.72 -6.79 -10.93
N GLU A 482 -18.60 -6.40 -9.66
CA GLU A 482 -19.61 -5.62 -8.94
C GLU A 482 -19.37 -4.12 -9.08
N HIS A 483 -18.11 -3.71 -9.13
CA HIS A 483 -17.74 -2.30 -9.11
C HIS A 483 -17.17 -1.82 -10.45
N GLN A 484 -16.94 -2.67 -11.46
CA GLN A 484 -16.30 -2.27 -12.73
C GLN A 484 -14.94 -1.58 -12.53
N ILE A 485 -14.25 -1.90 -11.43
CA ILE A 485 -12.90 -1.44 -11.12
C ILE A 485 -11.95 -2.56 -11.55
N LYS A 486 -11.12 -2.31 -12.57
CA LYS A 486 -10.05 -3.23 -12.93
C LYS A 486 -8.79 -2.86 -12.16
N VAL A 487 -8.19 -3.85 -11.51
CA VAL A 487 -6.94 -3.71 -10.76
C VAL A 487 -6.02 -4.87 -11.13
N HIS A 488 -4.72 -4.66 -11.28
CA HIS A 488 -3.79 -5.77 -11.48
C HIS A 488 -3.27 -6.29 -10.14
N ILE A 489 -3.07 -7.60 -10.08
CA ILE A 489 -2.52 -8.28 -8.89
C ILE A 489 -1.11 -7.76 -8.53
N ASN A 490 -0.29 -7.41 -9.54
CA ASN A 490 1.01 -6.79 -9.32
C ASN A 490 0.91 -5.46 -8.59
N ASP A 491 -0.11 -4.66 -8.92
CA ASP A 491 -0.36 -3.39 -8.23
C ASP A 491 -0.79 -3.65 -6.78
N LEU A 492 -1.56 -4.70 -6.50
CA LEU A 492 -1.94 -5.07 -5.13
C LEU A 492 -0.73 -5.50 -4.30
N PHE A 493 0.19 -6.28 -4.86
CA PHE A 493 1.43 -6.65 -4.16
C PHE A 493 2.37 -5.47 -3.94
N SER A 494 2.41 -4.53 -4.90
CA SER A 494 3.29 -3.35 -4.82
C SER A 494 2.68 -2.23 -3.95
N GLN A 495 1.36 -2.11 -3.96
CA GLN A 495 0.54 -1.11 -3.28
C GLN A 495 -0.56 -1.83 -2.48
N PRO A 496 -0.22 -2.49 -1.36
CA PRO A 496 -1.13 -3.39 -0.65
C PRO A 496 -2.23 -2.70 0.14
N THR A 497 -2.36 -1.38 0.03
CA THR A 497 -3.44 -0.62 0.66
C THR A 497 -4.49 -0.28 -0.39
N ALA A 498 -5.76 -0.21 0.01
CA ALA A 498 -6.84 0.12 -0.92
C ALA A 498 -6.61 1.48 -1.60
N TRP A 499 -6.02 2.43 -0.87
CA TRP A 499 -5.61 3.75 -1.36
C TRP A 499 -4.45 3.72 -2.35
N GLY A 500 -3.44 2.88 -2.08
CA GLY A 500 -2.31 2.66 -2.98
C GLY A 500 -2.79 2.02 -4.28
N LEU A 501 -3.65 1.01 -4.16
CA LEU A 501 -4.22 0.25 -5.25
C LEU A 501 -5.16 1.06 -6.14
N ALA A 502 -5.89 2.02 -5.56
CA ALA A 502 -6.72 2.96 -6.31
C ALA A 502 -5.95 3.83 -7.32
N ASN A 503 -4.62 4.00 -7.18
CA ASN A 503 -3.80 4.74 -8.17
C ASN A 503 -3.63 3.98 -9.48
N HIS A 504 -3.75 2.66 -9.43
CA HIS A 504 -3.54 1.76 -10.56
C HIS A 504 -4.86 1.18 -11.07
N ALA A 505 -5.95 1.49 -10.38
CA ALA A 505 -7.29 1.07 -10.73
C ALA A 505 -7.78 1.80 -12.00
N VAL A 506 -8.28 1.04 -12.96
CA VAL A 506 -8.93 1.56 -14.17
C VAL A 506 -10.44 1.41 -14.02
N ALA A 507 -11.15 2.53 -13.95
CA ALA A 507 -12.60 2.54 -14.05
C ALA A 507 -13.00 2.21 -15.50
N LEU A 508 -13.69 1.10 -15.71
CA LEU A 508 -14.13 0.69 -17.04
C LEU A 508 -15.29 1.60 -17.49
N SER A 509 -15.11 2.35 -18.58
CA SER A 509 -16.21 3.15 -19.17
C SER A 509 -17.35 2.24 -19.64
N HIS A 510 -18.60 2.65 -19.40
CA HIS A 510 -19.84 1.92 -19.69
C HIS A 510 -19.78 1.19 -21.06
N SER A 511 -19.41 -0.10 -21.03
CA SER A 511 -19.58 -1.04 -22.13
C SER A 511 -20.13 -2.33 -21.54
N LEU A 512 -21.45 -2.49 -21.68
CA LEU A 512 -22.25 -3.72 -21.69
C LEU A 512 -21.78 -4.91 -20.81
N VAL A 513 -21.34 -4.67 -19.58
CA VAL A 513 -21.57 -5.65 -18.51
C VAL A 513 -22.83 -5.16 -17.79
N GLN A 514 -23.96 -5.76 -18.16
CA GLN A 514 -25.20 -5.58 -17.41
C GLN A 514 -24.89 -6.01 -15.97
N PRO A 515 -25.04 -5.14 -14.95
CA PRO A 515 -25.10 -5.63 -13.60
C PRO A 515 -26.30 -6.58 -13.58
N ILE A 516 -26.04 -7.86 -13.30
CA ILE A 516 -27.13 -8.80 -13.02
C ILE A 516 -27.79 -8.23 -11.76
N LYS A 517 -28.91 -7.53 -11.94
CA LYS A 517 -29.82 -7.21 -10.85
C LYS A 517 -30.10 -8.53 -10.14
N ASN A 518 -30.21 -8.49 -8.81
CA ASN A 518 -30.74 -9.57 -7.96
C ASN A 518 -32.21 -9.90 -8.34
N GLU A 519 -32.45 -10.31 -9.57
CA GLU A 519 -33.51 -11.23 -9.96
C GLU A 519 -32.90 -12.60 -9.70
N GLY A 520 -33.58 -13.45 -8.91
CA GLY A 520 -32.98 -14.66 -8.32
C GLY A 520 -32.14 -15.51 -9.29
N ALA A 521 -31.15 -16.23 -8.75
CA ALA A 521 -30.22 -17.04 -9.52
C ALA A 521 -30.95 -17.84 -10.63
N PRO A 522 -30.41 -17.86 -11.87
CA PRO A 522 -31.03 -18.56 -12.97
C PRO A 522 -31.28 -20.04 -12.61
N PRO A 523 -32.30 -20.68 -13.20
CA PRO A 523 -32.57 -22.08 -12.92
C PRO A 523 -31.34 -22.93 -13.25
N ILE A 524 -30.95 -23.78 -12.29
CA ILE A 524 -29.76 -24.63 -12.40
C ILE A 524 -29.88 -25.53 -13.64
N ARG A 525 -28.99 -25.35 -14.62
CA ARG A 525 -28.90 -26.26 -15.75
C ARG A 525 -28.26 -27.58 -15.32
N THR A 526 -28.83 -28.67 -15.81
CA THR A 526 -28.40 -30.05 -15.58
C THR A 526 -28.18 -30.74 -16.93
N ASN A 527 -27.46 -31.86 -16.96
CA ASN A 527 -26.99 -32.53 -18.17
C ASN A 527 -26.15 -31.61 -19.07
N VAL A 528 -25.20 -30.92 -18.44
CA VAL A 528 -24.27 -29.98 -19.09
C VAL A 528 -22.87 -30.60 -19.22
N PRO A 529 -22.00 -30.13 -20.12
CA PRO A 529 -20.63 -30.63 -20.19
C PRO A 529 -19.83 -30.37 -18.90
N LEU A 530 -18.72 -31.08 -18.74
CA LEU A 530 -17.69 -30.74 -17.74
C LEU A 530 -17.09 -29.36 -18.05
N SER A 531 -16.64 -28.63 -17.01
CA SER A 531 -15.72 -27.51 -17.21
C SER A 531 -14.40 -28.02 -17.82
N PHE A 532 -13.58 -27.15 -18.40
CA PHE A 532 -12.29 -27.54 -18.96
C PHE A 532 -11.35 -28.12 -17.89
N ALA A 533 -11.36 -27.56 -16.67
CA ALA A 533 -10.60 -28.09 -15.54
C ALA A 533 -11.10 -29.50 -15.14
N GLN A 534 -12.42 -29.68 -15.00
CA GLN A 534 -13.00 -31.00 -14.71
C GLN A 534 -12.70 -32.01 -15.82
N ALA A 535 -12.72 -31.60 -17.09
CA ALA A 535 -12.38 -32.48 -18.21
C ALA A 535 -10.91 -32.91 -18.16
N SER A 536 -9.99 -32.00 -17.85
CA SER A 536 -8.56 -32.30 -17.64
C SER A 536 -8.36 -33.26 -16.46
N LEU A 537 -9.03 -33.03 -15.33
CA LEU A 537 -9.00 -33.94 -14.18
C LEU A 537 -9.58 -35.30 -14.55
N TRP A 538 -10.69 -35.35 -15.29
CA TRP A 538 -11.34 -36.58 -15.71
C TRP A 538 -10.46 -37.41 -16.65
N LYS A 539 -9.71 -36.76 -17.55
CA LYS A 539 -8.71 -37.41 -18.42
C LYS A 539 -7.63 -38.09 -17.58
N ALA A 540 -7.15 -37.42 -16.53
CA ALA A 540 -6.19 -38.00 -15.59
C ALA A 540 -6.81 -39.16 -14.77
N TYR A 541 -8.01 -38.96 -14.23
CA TYR A 541 -8.77 -39.98 -13.49
C TYR A 541 -8.97 -41.26 -14.31
N ALA A 542 -9.35 -41.12 -15.59
CA ALA A 542 -9.46 -42.25 -16.51
C ALA A 542 -8.12 -42.92 -16.80
N ALA A 543 -7.02 -42.15 -16.91
CA ALA A 543 -5.68 -42.69 -17.17
C ALA A 543 -5.14 -43.54 -16.01
N PHE A 544 -5.52 -43.22 -14.77
CA PHE A 544 -5.21 -44.01 -13.56
C PHE A 544 -6.24 -45.10 -13.26
N GLY A 545 -7.24 -45.31 -14.14
CA GLY A 545 -8.18 -46.42 -14.03
C GLY A 545 -9.35 -46.18 -13.07
N TYR A 546 -9.74 -44.93 -12.86
CA TYR A 546 -10.89 -44.55 -12.02
C TYR A 546 -10.77 -44.94 -10.53
N ASN A 547 -9.59 -44.74 -9.94
CA ASN A 547 -9.27 -45.12 -8.56
C ASN A 547 -9.36 -43.96 -7.53
N GLU A 548 -9.09 -44.23 -6.27
CA GLU A 548 -9.15 -43.30 -5.13
C GLU A 548 -8.12 -42.16 -5.15
N LEU A 549 -7.18 -42.15 -6.12
CA LEU A 549 -6.07 -41.19 -6.18
C LEU A 549 -6.53 -39.72 -6.19
N PHE A 550 -7.74 -39.46 -6.70
CA PHE A 550 -8.35 -38.13 -6.78
C PHE A 550 -9.38 -37.87 -5.67
N ASN A 551 -9.35 -38.67 -4.60
CA ASN A 551 -10.07 -38.35 -3.38
C ASN A 551 -9.35 -37.26 -2.59
N ILE A 552 -10.14 -36.48 -1.86
CA ILE A 552 -9.66 -35.53 -0.85
C ILE A 552 -10.16 -36.02 0.52
N PRO A 553 -9.38 -36.89 1.20
CA PRO A 553 -9.74 -37.36 2.53
C PRO A 553 -9.34 -36.34 3.59
N PHE A 554 -10.32 -35.78 4.29
CA PHE A 554 -10.08 -35.09 5.55
C PHE A 554 -10.53 -35.96 6.72
N ALA A 555 -9.85 -35.84 7.86
CA ALA A 555 -10.30 -36.41 9.12
C ALA A 555 -10.37 -35.30 10.17
N LEU A 556 -11.52 -35.17 10.83
CA LEU A 556 -11.70 -34.22 11.92
C LEU A 556 -11.83 -34.98 13.25
N ARG A 557 -10.98 -34.65 14.21
CA ARG A 557 -11.11 -35.09 15.60
C ARG A 557 -11.89 -34.04 16.39
N PHE A 558 -12.99 -34.44 17.01
CA PHE A 558 -13.77 -33.55 17.87
C PHE A 558 -13.28 -33.64 19.32
N LEU A 559 -12.90 -32.48 19.87
CA LEU A 559 -12.44 -32.36 21.26
C LEU A 559 -13.62 -32.25 22.25
N ASP A 560 -14.76 -31.79 21.76
CA ASP A 560 -16.02 -31.68 22.49
C ASP A 560 -17.09 -32.54 21.79
N ARG A 561 -18.16 -32.88 22.51
CA ARG A 561 -19.24 -33.69 21.93
C ARG A 561 -19.98 -32.91 20.84
N VAL A 562 -20.03 -33.48 19.64
CA VAL A 562 -20.81 -32.95 18.51
C VAL A 562 -22.16 -33.66 18.42
N ASP A 563 -23.22 -32.90 18.13
CA ASP A 563 -24.51 -33.45 17.76
C ASP A 563 -24.50 -33.79 16.27
N GLU A 564 -24.40 -35.09 15.98
CA GLU A 564 -24.28 -35.61 14.62
C GLU A 564 -25.52 -35.34 13.77
N GLU A 565 -26.71 -35.22 14.36
CA GLU A 565 -27.95 -34.94 13.62
C GLU A 565 -28.03 -33.46 13.23
N ILE A 566 -27.63 -32.55 14.13
CA ILE A 566 -27.50 -31.12 13.79
C ILE A 566 -26.43 -30.94 12.72
N PHE A 567 -25.30 -31.65 12.82
CA PHE A 567 -24.25 -31.63 11.80
C PHE A 567 -24.77 -32.12 10.45
N ARG A 568 -25.51 -33.23 10.43
CA ARG A 568 -26.14 -33.76 9.21
C ARG A 568 -27.06 -32.72 8.56
N GLN A 569 -27.97 -32.11 9.33
CA GLN A 569 -28.90 -31.10 8.82
C GLN A 569 -28.16 -29.86 8.28
N ALA A 570 -27.13 -29.41 8.99
CA ALA A 570 -26.30 -28.29 8.56
C ALA A 570 -25.59 -28.58 7.23
N PHE A 571 -24.99 -29.77 7.08
CA PHE A 571 -24.34 -30.15 5.83
C PHE A 571 -25.34 -30.36 4.68
N GLU A 572 -26.57 -30.80 5.00
CA GLU A 572 -27.67 -30.87 4.04
C GLU A 572 -28.01 -29.49 3.46
N ASP A 573 -28.08 -28.45 4.29
CA ASP A 573 -28.27 -27.06 3.84
C ASP A 573 -27.15 -26.58 2.92
N VAL A 574 -25.90 -26.97 3.22
CA VAL A 574 -24.73 -26.66 2.39
C VAL A 574 -24.81 -27.34 1.03
N MET A 575 -25.28 -28.59 0.95
CA MET A 575 -25.52 -29.26 -0.33
C MET A 575 -26.68 -28.66 -1.13
N TYR A 576 -27.71 -28.13 -0.46
CA TYR A 576 -28.77 -27.38 -1.15
C TYR A 576 -28.22 -26.09 -1.75
N ARG A 577 -27.42 -25.36 -0.97
CA ARG A 577 -26.73 -24.14 -1.38
C ARG A 577 -25.75 -24.37 -2.54
N HIS A 578 -24.97 -25.45 -2.51
CA HIS A 578 -23.94 -25.76 -3.49
C HIS A 578 -24.24 -27.04 -4.25
N SER A 579 -24.81 -26.89 -5.45
CA SER A 579 -25.22 -28.01 -6.30
C SER A 579 -24.10 -28.96 -6.72
N ALA A 580 -22.84 -28.50 -6.77
CA ALA A 580 -21.68 -29.34 -7.10
C ALA A 580 -21.58 -30.56 -6.18
N LEU A 581 -21.85 -30.41 -4.88
CA LEU A 581 -21.77 -31.50 -3.89
C LEU A 581 -22.83 -32.58 -4.08
N ARG A 582 -23.89 -32.28 -4.85
CA ARG A 582 -24.98 -33.20 -5.20
C ARG A 582 -25.08 -33.43 -6.72
N THR A 583 -23.93 -33.42 -7.40
CA THR A 583 -23.84 -33.63 -8.85
C THR A 583 -23.31 -35.02 -9.17
N LEU A 584 -23.97 -35.71 -10.09
CA LEU A 584 -23.53 -36.97 -10.69
C LEU A 584 -22.81 -36.71 -12.02
N PHE A 585 -21.93 -37.62 -12.41
CA PHE A 585 -21.13 -37.56 -13.62
C PHE A 585 -21.44 -38.78 -14.50
N MET A 586 -22.23 -38.55 -15.55
CA MET A 586 -22.74 -39.61 -16.41
C MET A 586 -22.05 -39.58 -17.78
N MET A 587 -21.68 -40.76 -18.27
CA MET A 587 -21.18 -40.92 -19.63
C MET A 587 -22.34 -40.87 -20.63
N GLU A 588 -22.29 -39.94 -21.58
CA GLU A 588 -23.19 -39.85 -22.72
C GLU A 588 -22.37 -39.91 -24.02
N GLY A 589 -22.36 -41.08 -24.66
CA GLY A 589 -21.47 -41.34 -25.78
C GLY A 589 -20.00 -41.41 -25.33
N GLU A 590 -19.15 -40.58 -25.93
CA GLU A 590 -17.72 -40.44 -25.57
C GLU A 590 -17.47 -39.26 -24.61
N THR A 591 -18.53 -38.59 -24.14
CA THR A 591 -18.43 -37.38 -23.32
C THR A 591 -19.08 -37.56 -21.97
N VAL A 592 -18.48 -36.99 -20.92
CA VAL A 592 -19.07 -36.98 -19.58
C VAL A 592 -19.87 -35.69 -19.39
N LYS A 593 -21.06 -35.83 -18.79
CA LYS A 593 -21.93 -34.72 -18.42
C LYS A 593 -22.19 -34.68 -16.93
N GLN A 594 -22.37 -33.46 -16.44
CA GLN A 594 -22.76 -33.16 -15.07
C GLN A 594 -24.29 -33.16 -14.96
N SER A 595 -24.81 -33.93 -14.01
CA SER A 595 -26.23 -34.00 -13.71
C SER A 595 -26.48 -33.69 -12.24
N VAL A 596 -27.02 -32.51 -11.98
CA VAL A 596 -27.35 -32.05 -10.62
C VAL A 596 -28.58 -32.81 -10.12
N VAL A 597 -28.46 -33.47 -8.97
CA VAL A 597 -29.57 -34.16 -8.29
C VAL A 597 -30.55 -33.12 -7.72
N PRO A 598 -31.85 -33.17 -8.05
CA PRO A 598 -32.85 -32.27 -7.47
C PRO A 598 -32.92 -32.38 -5.94
N GLU A 599 -33.16 -31.26 -5.25
CA GLU A 599 -33.17 -31.20 -3.78
C GLU A 599 -34.13 -32.22 -3.14
N LYS A 600 -35.33 -32.37 -3.71
CA LYS A 600 -36.35 -33.34 -3.27
C LYS A 600 -35.92 -34.80 -3.38
N GLU A 601 -34.89 -35.11 -4.17
CA GLU A 601 -34.37 -36.46 -4.42
C GLU A 601 -33.12 -36.77 -3.59
N LEU A 602 -32.54 -35.78 -2.89
CA LEU A 602 -31.31 -35.94 -2.11
C LEU A 602 -31.43 -37.03 -1.03
N SER A 603 -32.62 -37.19 -0.43
CA SER A 603 -32.91 -38.23 0.57
C SER A 603 -32.78 -39.67 0.04
N GLY A 604 -32.76 -39.86 -1.28
CA GLY A 604 -32.53 -41.16 -1.92
C GLY A 604 -31.07 -41.61 -1.93
N TYR A 605 -30.13 -40.73 -1.57
CA TYR A 605 -28.70 -41.00 -1.61
C TYR A 605 -28.13 -41.10 -0.20
N ARG A 606 -27.26 -42.10 0.03
CA ARG A 606 -26.56 -42.24 1.31
C ARG A 606 -25.19 -41.56 1.24
N TRP A 607 -25.06 -40.46 1.96
CA TRP A 607 -23.83 -39.67 2.06
C TRP A 607 -23.40 -39.43 3.52
N PHE A 608 -24.21 -39.83 4.49
CA PHE A 608 -23.98 -39.64 5.93
C PHE A 608 -24.10 -40.94 6.72
N TRP A 609 -23.17 -41.17 7.65
CA TRP A 609 -23.15 -42.30 8.57
C TRP A 609 -22.89 -41.81 10.00
N ARG A 610 -23.71 -42.26 10.95
CA ARG A 610 -23.58 -41.92 12.38
C ARG A 610 -22.59 -42.83 13.10
N SER A 611 -22.00 -42.32 14.18
CA SER A 611 -21.07 -43.11 15.00
C SER A 611 -21.72 -44.28 15.73
N ASP A 612 -23.03 -44.21 15.99
CA ASP A 612 -23.78 -45.30 16.64
C ASP A 612 -24.06 -46.49 15.71
N GLU A 613 -23.91 -46.34 14.39
CA GLU A 613 -24.06 -47.43 13.40
C GLU A 613 -22.93 -48.46 13.47
N ALA A 614 -21.71 -48.01 13.82
CA ALA A 614 -20.51 -48.85 13.88
C ALA A 614 -20.09 -49.22 15.31
N GLY A 615 -20.60 -48.52 16.32
CA GLY A 615 -20.13 -48.66 17.70
C GLY A 615 -18.72 -48.09 17.90
N GLN A 616 -18.05 -48.54 18.97
CA GLN A 616 -16.65 -48.20 19.23
C GLN A 616 -15.73 -49.02 18.33
N VAL A 617 -14.84 -48.33 17.59
CA VAL A 617 -13.97 -48.93 16.56
C VAL A 617 -12.55 -48.41 16.68
N ASP A 618 -11.62 -49.07 15.99
CA ASP A 618 -10.33 -48.48 15.64
C ASP A 618 -10.57 -47.38 14.59
N CYS A 619 -10.54 -46.11 15.04
CA CYS A 619 -10.81 -44.98 14.17
C CYS A 619 -9.80 -44.87 13.03
N GLN A 620 -8.52 -45.15 13.25
CA GLN A 620 -7.51 -45.01 12.20
C GLN A 620 -7.77 -45.99 11.06
N ALA A 621 -8.14 -47.24 11.40
CA ALA A 621 -8.51 -48.24 10.41
C ALA A 621 -9.72 -47.80 9.56
N VAL A 622 -10.74 -47.20 10.18
CA VAL A 622 -11.92 -46.71 9.44
C VAL A 622 -11.60 -45.48 8.60
N LEU A 623 -10.80 -44.54 9.11
CA LEU A 623 -10.37 -43.36 8.35
C LEU A 623 -9.57 -43.78 7.11
N ASN A 624 -8.64 -44.73 7.25
CA ASN A 624 -7.88 -45.27 6.12
C ASN A 624 -8.79 -46.02 5.12
N GLN A 625 -9.80 -46.75 5.62
CA GLN A 625 -10.78 -47.42 4.77
C GLN A 625 -11.61 -46.42 3.94
N GLU A 626 -12.11 -45.35 4.57
CA GLU A 626 -12.86 -44.32 3.85
C GLU A 626 -11.98 -43.57 2.86
N ALA A 627 -10.72 -43.27 3.20
CA ALA A 627 -9.79 -42.61 2.29
C ALA A 627 -9.58 -43.42 0.99
N ALA A 628 -9.57 -44.75 1.09
CA ALA A 628 -9.45 -45.69 -0.02
C ALA A 628 -10.79 -46.01 -0.72
N HIS A 629 -11.87 -45.28 -0.44
CA HIS A 629 -13.16 -45.51 -1.09
C HIS A 629 -13.13 -45.08 -2.56
N VAL A 630 -13.50 -45.98 -3.47
CA VAL A 630 -13.62 -45.66 -4.89
C VAL A 630 -15.06 -45.24 -5.19
N PHE A 631 -15.26 -43.96 -5.54
CA PHE A 631 -16.57 -43.41 -5.89
C PHE A 631 -17.08 -43.95 -7.23
N ASP A 632 -18.35 -44.39 -7.28
CA ASP A 632 -19.08 -44.50 -8.55
C ASP A 632 -19.78 -43.18 -8.84
N LEU A 633 -19.09 -42.23 -9.46
CA LEU A 633 -19.61 -40.88 -9.72
C LEU A 633 -20.86 -40.83 -10.61
N SER A 634 -21.24 -41.94 -11.24
CA SER A 634 -22.47 -42.02 -12.04
C SER A 634 -23.73 -42.27 -11.20
N ALA A 635 -23.57 -42.81 -9.98
CA ALA A 635 -24.67 -43.24 -9.12
C ALA A 635 -24.51 -42.85 -7.64
N GLU A 636 -23.30 -42.51 -7.21
CA GLU A 636 -22.94 -42.07 -5.86
C GLU A 636 -22.65 -40.56 -5.86
N LEU A 637 -23.08 -39.88 -4.79
CA LEU A 637 -22.70 -38.48 -4.61
C LEU A 637 -21.19 -38.39 -4.32
N PRO A 638 -20.49 -37.36 -4.83
CA PRO A 638 -19.04 -37.19 -4.67
C PRO A 638 -18.63 -36.73 -3.26
N VAL A 639 -19.38 -37.12 -2.23
CA VAL A 639 -19.20 -36.71 -0.83
C VAL A 639 -19.64 -37.81 0.13
N ARG A 640 -18.83 -38.07 1.16
CA ARG A 640 -19.10 -39.05 2.23
C ARG A 640 -18.69 -38.51 3.59
N LEU A 641 -19.62 -38.52 4.54
CA LEU A 641 -19.43 -38.06 5.91
C LEU A 641 -19.69 -39.21 6.88
N ARG A 642 -18.62 -39.76 7.47
CA ARG A 642 -18.74 -40.89 8.37
C ARG A 642 -18.21 -40.56 9.76
N PHE A 643 -19.12 -40.45 10.71
CA PHE A 643 -18.79 -40.34 12.12
C PHE A 643 -18.41 -41.70 12.70
N VAL A 644 -17.38 -41.73 13.53
CA VAL A 644 -16.94 -42.90 14.30
C VAL A 644 -16.53 -42.50 15.72
N ARG A 645 -16.60 -43.46 16.65
CA ARG A 645 -16.12 -43.29 18.02
C ARG A 645 -14.91 -44.17 18.26
N ASP A 646 -13.85 -43.55 18.75
CA ASP A 646 -12.62 -44.27 19.06
C ASP A 646 -12.84 -45.20 20.25
N GLN A 647 -12.45 -46.46 20.08
CA GLN A 647 -12.62 -47.51 21.08
C GLN A 647 -11.81 -47.26 22.37
N THR A 648 -10.72 -46.50 22.29
CA THR A 648 -9.82 -46.28 23.43
C THR A 648 -10.19 -45.01 24.20
N SER A 649 -10.35 -43.90 23.50
CA SER A 649 -10.58 -42.56 24.06
C SER A 649 -12.05 -42.18 24.16
N GLY A 650 -12.94 -42.85 23.40
CA GLY A 650 -14.34 -42.48 23.27
C GLY A 650 -14.60 -41.19 22.49
N MET A 651 -13.54 -40.55 21.95
CA MET A 651 -13.64 -39.32 21.16
C MET A 651 -14.34 -39.58 19.82
N GLN A 652 -15.06 -38.57 19.32
CA GLN A 652 -15.71 -38.62 18.01
C GLN A 652 -14.72 -38.16 16.93
N TYR A 653 -14.68 -38.90 15.83
CA TYR A 653 -13.96 -38.53 14.61
C TYR A 653 -14.95 -38.50 13.45
N LEU A 654 -14.69 -37.65 12.46
CA LEU A 654 -15.40 -37.60 11.20
C LEU A 654 -14.41 -37.89 10.07
N SER A 655 -14.66 -38.94 9.29
CA SER A 655 -14.13 -39.01 7.93
C SER A 655 -14.95 -38.07 7.06
N PHE A 656 -14.28 -37.11 6.44
CA PHE A 656 -14.88 -36.05 5.65
C PHE A 656 -14.28 -36.10 4.24
N LEU A 657 -14.85 -36.99 3.42
CA LEU A 657 -14.28 -37.43 2.16
C LEU A 657 -15.02 -36.82 0.98
N PHE A 658 -14.26 -36.33 0.01
CA PHE A 658 -14.77 -35.76 -1.23
C PHE A 658 -14.04 -36.33 -2.43
N HIS A 659 -14.69 -36.38 -3.59
CA HIS A 659 -13.99 -36.52 -4.86
C HIS A 659 -13.55 -35.14 -5.37
N HIS A 660 -12.31 -35.00 -5.84
CA HIS A 660 -11.72 -33.70 -6.21
C HIS A 660 -12.48 -32.98 -7.34
N VAL A 661 -13.24 -33.72 -8.16
CA VAL A 661 -14.05 -33.18 -9.28
C VAL A 661 -15.15 -32.18 -8.88
N VAL A 662 -15.52 -32.13 -7.60
CA VAL A 662 -16.54 -31.19 -7.07
C VAL A 662 -16.02 -30.23 -6.02
N LEU A 663 -14.76 -30.38 -5.61
CA LEU A 663 -14.19 -29.62 -4.51
C LEU A 663 -12.73 -29.31 -4.79
N ASP A 664 -12.38 -28.03 -4.80
CA ASP A 664 -11.01 -27.53 -4.79
C ASP A 664 -10.63 -26.92 -3.42
N GLU A 665 -9.37 -26.54 -3.26
CA GLU A 665 -8.82 -25.97 -2.03
C GLU A 665 -9.55 -24.68 -1.61
N TRP A 666 -9.96 -23.87 -2.60
CA TRP A 666 -10.78 -22.69 -2.34
C TRP A 666 -12.14 -23.07 -1.75
N SER A 667 -12.78 -24.06 -2.36
CA SER A 667 -14.10 -24.55 -1.98
C SER A 667 -14.11 -25.16 -0.59
N VAL A 668 -13.02 -25.77 -0.12
CA VAL A 668 -12.91 -26.28 1.26
C VAL A 668 -13.16 -25.16 2.26
N ASN A 669 -12.55 -23.98 2.07
CA ASN A 669 -12.73 -22.86 2.97
C ASN A 669 -14.15 -22.29 2.95
N LEU A 670 -14.75 -22.17 1.75
CA LEU A 670 -16.15 -21.74 1.59
C LEU A 670 -17.12 -22.72 2.26
N LEU A 671 -16.92 -24.01 2.01
CA LEU A 671 -17.69 -25.10 2.58
C LEU A 671 -17.67 -25.05 4.11
N MET A 672 -16.49 -24.84 4.70
CA MET A 672 -16.34 -24.79 6.17
C MET A 672 -16.99 -23.55 6.79
N ASP A 673 -16.98 -22.40 6.11
CA ASP A 673 -17.71 -21.22 6.58
C ASP A 673 -19.22 -21.42 6.54
N ASP A 674 -19.74 -21.91 5.41
CA ASP A 674 -21.18 -22.18 5.25
C ASP A 674 -21.65 -23.28 6.22
N LEU A 675 -20.82 -24.30 6.46
CA LEU A 675 -21.11 -25.34 7.45
C LEU A 675 -21.17 -24.78 8.87
N ARG A 676 -20.30 -23.84 9.23
CA ARG A 676 -20.31 -23.19 10.56
C ARG A 676 -21.60 -22.38 10.74
N GLU A 677 -21.98 -21.58 9.74
CA GLU A 677 -23.21 -20.79 9.77
C GLU A 677 -24.46 -21.69 9.85
N ALA A 678 -24.51 -22.74 9.01
CA ALA A 678 -25.60 -23.71 9.02
C ALA A 678 -25.70 -24.46 10.36
N TYR A 679 -24.58 -24.90 10.92
CA TYR A 679 -24.56 -25.58 12.21
C TYR A 679 -25.07 -24.66 13.32
N GLN A 680 -24.66 -23.39 13.32
CA GLN A 680 -25.12 -22.41 14.31
C GLN A 680 -26.64 -22.17 14.20
N ALA A 681 -27.19 -22.03 12.99
CA ALA A 681 -28.62 -21.87 12.78
C ALA A 681 -29.41 -23.11 13.21
N ARG A 682 -28.97 -24.30 12.81
CA ARG A 682 -29.61 -25.57 13.15
C ARG A 682 -29.53 -25.87 14.64
N ALA A 683 -28.45 -25.51 15.31
CA ALA A 683 -28.33 -25.62 16.77
C ALA A 683 -29.35 -24.75 17.52
N LYS A 684 -29.85 -23.68 16.88
CA LYS A 684 -30.94 -22.82 17.40
C LYS A 684 -32.33 -23.28 16.96
N GLY A 685 -32.43 -24.36 16.19
CA GLY A 685 -33.69 -24.96 15.75
C GLY A 685 -34.31 -24.34 14.50
N TYR A 686 -33.57 -23.55 13.72
CA TYR A 686 -34.04 -22.97 12.45
C TYR A 686 -33.08 -23.23 11.28
N ALA A 687 -33.56 -23.10 10.04
CA ALA A 687 -32.74 -23.23 8.85
C ALA A 687 -31.85 -21.98 8.63
N PRO A 688 -30.65 -22.11 8.07
CA PRO A 688 -29.77 -20.96 7.81
C PRO A 688 -30.43 -19.94 6.87
N GLN A 689 -30.11 -18.66 7.09
CA GLN A 689 -30.59 -17.55 6.26
C GLN A 689 -29.42 -16.95 5.50
N TRP A 690 -29.19 -17.45 4.29
CA TRP A 690 -28.09 -17.00 3.46
C TRP A 690 -28.26 -15.55 2.99
N GLN A 691 -27.19 -14.76 3.05
CA GLN A 691 -27.19 -13.37 2.57
C GLN A 691 -27.32 -13.26 1.04
N SER A 692 -26.73 -14.22 0.33
CA SER A 692 -26.75 -14.33 -1.14
C SER A 692 -26.75 -15.79 -1.55
N GLN A 693 -27.25 -16.11 -2.76
CA GLN A 693 -27.19 -17.46 -3.33
C GLN A 693 -26.10 -17.49 -4.42
N PRO A 694 -25.05 -18.32 -4.28
CA PRO A 694 -24.02 -18.44 -5.31
C PRO A 694 -24.59 -19.06 -6.59
N LEU A 695 -23.99 -18.72 -7.74
CA LEU A 695 -24.29 -19.39 -9.00
C LEU A 695 -23.87 -20.86 -8.93
N ALA A 696 -24.63 -21.72 -9.60
CA ALA A 696 -24.30 -23.14 -9.68
C ALA A 696 -23.04 -23.36 -10.53
N PHE A 697 -22.20 -24.32 -10.12
CA PHE A 697 -20.99 -24.67 -10.86
C PHE A 697 -21.29 -25.13 -12.31
N SER A 698 -22.43 -25.79 -12.53
CA SER A 698 -22.86 -26.18 -13.88
C SER A 698 -23.05 -24.98 -14.82
N GLU A 699 -23.42 -23.81 -14.30
CA GLU A 699 -23.51 -22.58 -15.08
C GLU A 699 -22.14 -22.07 -15.53
N TYR A 700 -21.13 -22.19 -14.66
CA TYR A 700 -19.74 -21.87 -15.01
C TYR A 700 -19.25 -22.75 -16.17
N ALA A 701 -19.50 -24.06 -16.10
CA ALA A 701 -19.10 -24.98 -17.15
C ALA A 701 -19.74 -24.62 -18.50
N VAL A 702 -21.04 -24.28 -18.52
CA VAL A 702 -21.70 -23.88 -19.76
C VAL A 702 -21.16 -22.54 -20.28
N GLN A 703 -21.00 -21.53 -19.42
CA GLN A 703 -20.43 -20.23 -19.80
C GLN A 703 -19.03 -20.37 -20.39
N GLN A 704 -18.21 -21.26 -19.84
CA GLN A 704 -16.87 -21.54 -20.32
C GLN A 704 -16.89 -22.17 -21.72
N HIS A 705 -17.78 -23.14 -21.97
CA HIS A 705 -17.95 -23.74 -23.30
C HIS A 705 -18.51 -22.75 -24.33
N ASP A 706 -19.48 -21.92 -23.93
CA ASP A 706 -20.04 -20.87 -24.80
C ASP A 706 -18.98 -19.83 -25.22
N SER A 707 -17.99 -19.59 -24.35
CA SER A 707 -16.86 -18.68 -24.61
C SER A 707 -15.76 -19.30 -25.46
N GLY A 708 -15.67 -20.64 -25.46
CA GLY A 708 -14.63 -21.39 -26.17
C GLY A 708 -13.23 -21.32 -25.54
N ARG A 709 -12.29 -22.03 -26.15
CA ARG A 709 -10.87 -22.01 -25.75
C ARG A 709 -10.22 -20.67 -26.08
N ASN A 710 -9.45 -20.15 -25.15
CA ASN A 710 -8.66 -18.94 -25.36
C ASN A 710 -7.26 -19.28 -25.94
N GLU A 711 -7.13 -19.18 -27.27
CA GLU A 711 -5.88 -19.50 -27.98
C GLU A 711 -4.72 -18.54 -27.65
N SER A 712 -5.00 -17.27 -27.30
CA SER A 712 -3.93 -16.35 -26.91
C SER A 712 -3.34 -16.69 -25.54
N HIS A 713 -4.17 -17.20 -24.63
CA HIS A 713 -3.71 -17.67 -23.32
C HIS A 713 -2.89 -18.95 -23.43
N LEU A 714 -3.27 -19.86 -24.33
CA LEU A 714 -2.42 -21.01 -24.66
C LEU A 714 -1.07 -20.55 -25.22
N ALA A 715 -1.08 -19.62 -26.17
CA ALA A 715 0.15 -19.13 -26.79
C ALA A 715 1.11 -18.50 -25.76
N TYR A 716 0.58 -17.82 -24.73
CA TYR A 716 1.38 -17.35 -23.61
C TYR A 716 2.15 -18.49 -22.92
N TRP A 717 1.45 -19.58 -22.57
CA TRP A 717 2.08 -20.73 -21.93
C TRP A 717 3.13 -21.37 -22.82
N LEU A 718 2.84 -21.56 -24.11
CA LEU A 718 3.80 -22.12 -25.07
C LEU A 718 5.07 -21.27 -25.16
N ALA A 719 4.95 -19.95 -25.15
CA ALA A 719 6.09 -19.03 -25.18
C ALA A 719 7.00 -19.16 -23.94
N GLN A 720 6.45 -19.48 -22.76
CA GLN A 720 7.26 -19.66 -21.54
C GLN A 720 8.23 -20.85 -21.62
N PHE A 721 7.94 -21.83 -22.50
CA PHE A 721 8.76 -23.03 -22.66
C PHE A 721 9.74 -22.96 -23.83
N GLU A 722 9.80 -21.83 -24.56
CA GLU A 722 10.76 -21.66 -25.65
C GLU A 722 12.21 -21.78 -25.14
N GLY A 723 12.96 -22.73 -25.67
CA GLY A 723 14.35 -22.98 -25.25
C GLY A 723 14.51 -23.49 -23.82
N VAL A 724 13.43 -24.03 -23.23
CA VAL A 724 13.47 -24.76 -21.95
C VAL A 724 13.61 -26.25 -22.24
N PRO A 725 14.67 -26.91 -21.74
CA PRO A 725 14.81 -28.36 -21.88
C PRO A 725 13.67 -29.09 -21.15
N LEU A 726 12.81 -29.75 -21.91
CA LEU A 726 11.74 -30.60 -21.35
C LEU A 726 12.30 -31.99 -21.00
N HIS A 727 11.75 -32.63 -19.96
CA HIS A 727 12.12 -33.98 -19.51
C HIS A 727 13.58 -34.16 -19.08
N VAL A 728 14.21 -33.12 -18.52
CA VAL A 728 15.49 -33.29 -17.83
C VAL A 728 15.22 -33.96 -16.48
N PRO A 729 15.87 -35.08 -16.15
CA PRO A 729 15.80 -35.67 -14.81
C PRO A 729 16.10 -34.62 -13.75
N LEU A 730 15.24 -34.48 -12.74
CA LEU A 730 15.36 -33.41 -11.75
C LEU A 730 16.69 -33.51 -10.98
N LEU A 731 17.04 -34.72 -10.52
CA LEU A 731 18.23 -34.96 -9.70
C LEU A 731 18.95 -36.21 -10.22
N PRO A 732 19.62 -36.17 -11.38
CA PRO A 732 20.16 -37.36 -12.04
C PRO A 732 21.19 -38.13 -11.19
N GLU A 733 21.91 -37.45 -10.30
CA GLU A 733 22.87 -38.10 -9.39
C GLU A 733 22.18 -38.81 -8.22
N LEU A 734 21.00 -38.32 -7.81
CA LEU A 734 20.17 -38.91 -6.76
C LEU A 734 19.17 -39.93 -7.33
N GLN A 735 18.75 -39.83 -8.59
CA GLN A 735 17.86 -40.79 -9.25
C GLN A 735 18.65 -42.01 -9.74
N ASN A 736 19.19 -42.81 -8.81
CA ASN A 736 19.94 -44.02 -9.12
C ASN A 736 19.38 -45.25 -8.39
N GLN A 737 18.29 -45.82 -8.90
CA GLN A 737 18.10 -47.28 -8.90
C GLN A 737 17.38 -47.73 -10.20
N PRO A 738 17.99 -48.61 -11.02
CA PRO A 738 17.27 -49.35 -12.04
C PRO A 738 16.54 -50.56 -11.41
N ASN A 739 15.32 -50.85 -11.88
CA ASN A 739 14.55 -52.10 -11.71
C ASN A 739 13.43 -52.15 -10.65
N SER A 740 12.53 -51.18 -10.61
CA SER A 740 11.15 -51.45 -10.19
C SER A 740 10.21 -51.09 -11.34
N GLU A 741 9.19 -51.92 -11.57
CA GLU A 741 8.09 -51.52 -12.46
C GLU A 741 7.53 -50.17 -11.99
N PRO A 742 7.06 -49.30 -12.91
CA PRO A 742 6.44 -48.05 -12.54
C PRO A 742 5.35 -48.31 -11.49
N SER A 743 5.50 -47.69 -10.33
CA SER A 743 4.57 -47.84 -9.21
C SER A 743 4.15 -46.46 -8.73
N ASP A 744 2.87 -46.33 -8.38
CA ASP A 744 2.32 -45.10 -7.79
C ASP A 744 2.48 -45.08 -6.25
N ALA A 745 3.19 -46.07 -5.70
CA ALA A 745 3.53 -46.14 -4.28
C ALA A 745 4.30 -44.89 -3.83
N GLY A 746 3.63 -44.11 -2.99
CA GLY A 746 4.15 -42.87 -2.43
C GLY A 746 4.84 -43.08 -1.08
N GLY A 747 5.70 -42.15 -0.73
CA GLY A 747 6.10 -41.89 0.65
C GLY A 747 5.88 -40.43 0.95
N TRP A 748 5.84 -40.08 2.24
CA TRP A 748 5.81 -38.69 2.66
C TRP A 748 6.66 -38.50 3.91
N VAL A 749 7.09 -37.27 4.11
CA VAL A 749 7.80 -36.81 5.31
C VAL A 749 7.28 -35.44 5.69
N GLU A 750 7.32 -35.13 6.97
CA GLU A 750 6.93 -33.83 7.52
C GLU A 750 8.02 -33.29 8.42
N PHE A 751 8.17 -31.97 8.37
CA PHE A 751 8.92 -31.22 9.38
C PHE A 751 8.20 -29.90 9.70
N LYS A 752 8.40 -29.43 10.93
CA LYS A 752 7.77 -28.21 11.46
C LYS A 752 8.84 -27.13 11.59
N LEU A 753 8.50 -25.92 11.17
CA LEU A 753 9.39 -24.77 11.33
C LEU A 753 9.23 -24.20 12.73
N SER A 754 10.33 -23.74 13.34
CA SER A 754 10.27 -23.04 14.62
C SER A 754 9.63 -21.65 14.44
N THR A 755 9.08 -21.10 15.51
CA THR A 755 8.45 -19.78 15.49
C THR A 755 9.39 -18.69 14.97
N GLU A 756 10.68 -18.77 15.33
CA GLU A 756 11.71 -17.82 14.87
C GLU A 756 11.91 -17.89 13.36
N VAL A 757 11.93 -19.11 12.79
CA VAL A 757 12.04 -19.31 11.34
C VAL A 757 10.82 -18.75 10.63
N VAL A 758 9.62 -19.05 11.13
CA VAL A 758 8.35 -18.54 10.58
C VAL A 758 8.34 -17.01 10.56
N GLN A 759 8.69 -16.37 11.67
CA GLN A 759 8.76 -14.91 11.77
C GLN A 759 9.79 -14.31 10.81
N GLY A 760 10.97 -14.92 10.68
CA GLY A 760 12.01 -14.49 9.75
C GLY A 760 11.58 -14.59 8.28
N LEU A 761 10.89 -15.67 7.90
CA LEU A 761 10.34 -15.83 6.55
C LEU A 761 9.28 -14.76 6.24
N TYR A 762 8.40 -14.45 7.20
CA TYR A 762 7.43 -13.36 7.06
C TYR A 762 8.10 -12.00 6.96
N GLN A 763 9.14 -11.76 7.76
CA GLN A 763 9.90 -10.52 7.68
C GLN A 763 10.55 -10.36 6.31
N LEU A 764 11.20 -11.41 5.79
CA LEU A 764 11.79 -11.38 4.45
C LEU A 764 10.72 -11.13 3.37
N ALA A 765 9.55 -11.77 3.48
CA ALA A 765 8.44 -11.54 2.56
C ALA A 765 8.03 -10.05 2.53
N ARG A 766 7.91 -9.41 3.71
CA ARG A 766 7.60 -7.98 3.83
C ARG A 766 8.70 -7.10 3.26
N GLU A 767 9.96 -7.37 3.58
CA GLU A 767 11.12 -6.61 3.09
C GLU A 767 11.23 -6.63 1.56
N GLN A 768 10.82 -7.72 0.91
CA GLN A 768 10.86 -7.91 -0.54
C GLN A 768 9.54 -7.57 -1.26
N GLY A 769 8.52 -7.10 -0.52
CA GLY A 769 7.18 -6.86 -1.07
C GLY A 769 6.62 -8.09 -1.79
N ALA A 770 6.73 -9.25 -1.14
CA ALA A 770 6.37 -10.57 -1.66
C ALA A 770 5.47 -11.33 -0.68
N SER A 771 4.80 -12.39 -1.13
CA SER A 771 4.08 -13.29 -0.22
C SER A 771 5.02 -14.30 0.44
N LEU A 772 4.59 -14.88 1.56
CA LEU A 772 5.23 -16.07 2.15
C LEU A 772 5.41 -17.19 1.11
N PHE A 773 4.41 -17.41 0.25
CA PHE A 773 4.49 -18.40 -0.82
C PHE A 773 5.69 -18.14 -1.74
N ASN A 774 5.93 -16.90 -2.17
CA ASN A 774 7.09 -16.58 -3.02
C ASN A 774 8.42 -16.89 -2.33
N VAL A 775 8.53 -16.59 -1.04
CA VAL A 775 9.75 -16.84 -0.26
C VAL A 775 9.99 -18.34 -0.08
N VAL A 776 8.98 -19.09 0.34
CA VAL A 776 9.09 -20.55 0.55
C VAL A 776 9.34 -21.27 -0.78
N TYR A 777 8.68 -20.85 -1.84
CA TYR A 777 8.90 -21.35 -3.19
C TYR A 777 10.36 -21.15 -3.63
N ALA A 778 10.91 -19.95 -3.42
CA ALA A 778 12.30 -19.64 -3.73
C ALA A 778 13.27 -20.49 -2.90
N ALA A 779 12.99 -20.68 -1.60
CA ALA A 779 13.80 -21.51 -0.72
C ALA A 779 13.81 -22.99 -1.17
N ILE A 780 12.65 -23.57 -1.45
CA ILE A 780 12.52 -24.97 -1.91
C ILE A 780 13.21 -25.13 -3.27
N SER A 781 12.98 -24.20 -4.21
CA SER A 781 13.62 -24.23 -5.53
C SER A 781 15.15 -24.17 -5.41
N LEU A 782 15.67 -23.29 -4.54
CA LEU A 782 17.11 -23.17 -4.31
C LEU A 782 17.69 -24.39 -3.58
N ALA A 783 16.93 -25.03 -2.68
CA ALA A 783 17.32 -26.29 -2.06
C ALA A 783 17.45 -27.42 -3.10
N LEU A 784 16.52 -27.51 -4.05
CA LEU A 784 16.62 -28.46 -5.16
C LEU A 784 17.81 -28.13 -6.06
N LYS A 785 18.08 -26.84 -6.33
CA LYS A 785 19.27 -26.41 -7.06
C LYS A 785 20.56 -26.83 -6.35
N GLN A 786 20.59 -26.73 -5.02
CA GLN A 786 21.72 -27.14 -4.20
C GLN A 786 22.03 -28.63 -4.33
N LEU A 787 21.00 -29.44 -4.58
CA LEU A 787 21.07 -30.89 -4.76
C LEU A 787 21.31 -31.34 -6.21
N GLY A 788 21.48 -30.39 -7.14
CA GLY A 788 21.83 -30.68 -8.53
C GLY A 788 20.70 -30.48 -9.55
N ALA A 789 19.60 -29.82 -9.18
CA ALA A 789 18.56 -29.47 -10.13
C ALA A 789 19.09 -28.58 -11.29
N PRO A 790 18.47 -28.66 -12.48
CA PRO A 790 18.89 -27.87 -13.64
C PRO A 790 18.83 -26.36 -13.36
N SER A 791 19.60 -25.58 -14.14
CA SER A 791 19.60 -24.10 -14.01
C SER A 791 18.28 -23.44 -14.43
N LYS A 792 17.47 -24.14 -15.23
CA LYS A 792 16.08 -23.83 -15.51
C LYS A 792 15.22 -24.93 -14.89
N LEU A 793 14.56 -24.65 -13.78
CA LEU A 793 13.73 -25.63 -13.06
C LEU A 793 12.25 -25.37 -13.38
N ILE A 794 11.54 -26.37 -13.88
CA ILE A 794 10.10 -26.31 -14.09
C ILE A 794 9.41 -26.77 -12.81
N VAL A 795 8.53 -25.93 -12.27
CA VAL A 795 7.76 -26.20 -11.05
C VAL A 795 6.28 -26.00 -11.34
N GLY A 796 5.49 -27.02 -10.99
CA GLY A 796 4.04 -26.96 -11.04
C GLY A 796 3.46 -26.29 -9.80
N THR A 797 2.47 -25.43 -10.01
CA THR A 797 1.73 -24.74 -8.95
C THR A 797 0.24 -24.79 -9.24
N PRO A 798 -0.60 -25.29 -8.32
CA PRO A 798 -2.04 -25.18 -8.47
C PRO A 798 -2.47 -23.71 -8.42
N MET A 799 -3.34 -23.35 -9.35
CA MET A 799 -3.94 -22.03 -9.46
C MET A 799 -5.44 -22.18 -9.28
N SER A 800 -6.09 -21.20 -8.64
CA SER A 800 -7.53 -21.23 -8.36
C SER A 800 -8.39 -21.48 -9.61
N GLY A 801 -7.95 -21.03 -10.81
CA GLY A 801 -8.73 -21.11 -12.05
C GLY A 801 -10.02 -20.26 -12.07
N ARG A 802 -10.36 -19.63 -10.95
CA ARG A 802 -11.48 -18.69 -10.79
C ARG A 802 -11.10 -17.33 -11.34
N ILE A 803 -11.35 -17.13 -12.63
CA ILE A 803 -11.14 -15.86 -13.33
C ILE A 803 -12.39 -14.96 -13.36
N ASP A 804 -13.58 -15.55 -13.16
CA ASP A 804 -14.86 -14.85 -13.13
C ASP A 804 -15.31 -14.64 -11.68
N GLY A 805 -15.41 -13.36 -11.29
CA GLY A 805 -15.81 -12.94 -9.94
C GLY A 805 -17.19 -13.45 -9.51
N ASN A 806 -18.09 -13.75 -10.46
CA ASN A 806 -19.43 -14.25 -10.14
C ASN A 806 -19.45 -15.65 -9.51
N PHE A 807 -18.35 -16.40 -9.63
CA PHE A 807 -18.21 -17.77 -9.11
C PHE A 807 -17.26 -17.86 -7.92
N PHE A 808 -16.87 -16.74 -7.31
CA PHE A 808 -15.95 -16.74 -6.16
C PHE A 808 -16.53 -17.33 -4.88
N ASP A 809 -17.87 -17.35 -4.79
CA ASP A 809 -18.61 -17.96 -3.67
C ASP A 809 -19.19 -19.33 -4.06
N THR A 810 -18.85 -19.89 -5.23
CA THR A 810 -19.37 -21.17 -5.71
C THR A 810 -18.46 -22.33 -5.30
N VAL A 811 -18.97 -23.35 -4.63
CA VAL A 811 -18.22 -24.61 -4.43
C VAL A 811 -18.18 -25.41 -5.74
N GLY A 812 -16.99 -25.89 -6.12
CA GLY A 812 -16.75 -26.66 -7.33
C GLY A 812 -15.26 -26.89 -7.61
N TYR A 813 -14.93 -27.53 -8.72
CA TYR A 813 -13.53 -27.74 -9.14
C TYR A 813 -13.10 -26.76 -10.22
N PHE A 814 -12.36 -25.73 -9.82
CA PHE A 814 -11.82 -24.71 -10.72
C PHE A 814 -10.31 -24.83 -10.93
N THR A 815 -9.59 -25.55 -10.05
CA THR A 815 -8.13 -25.60 -10.04
C THR A 815 -7.54 -26.00 -11.39
N THR A 816 -6.60 -25.18 -11.86
CA THR A 816 -5.70 -25.49 -12.99
C THR A 816 -4.27 -25.59 -12.47
N LEU A 817 -3.36 -26.14 -13.28
CA LEU A 817 -1.94 -26.24 -12.95
C LEU A 817 -1.14 -25.25 -13.80
N ALA A 818 -0.54 -24.26 -13.14
CA ALA A 818 0.43 -23.36 -13.76
C ALA A 818 1.83 -23.98 -13.73
N MET A 819 2.60 -23.68 -14.76
CA MET A 819 3.96 -24.18 -14.91
C MET A 819 4.96 -23.04 -14.99
N HIS A 820 5.69 -22.82 -13.89
CA HIS A 820 6.66 -21.73 -13.81
C HIS A 820 8.07 -22.25 -14.01
N VAL A 821 8.88 -21.47 -14.73
CA VAL A 821 10.30 -21.76 -14.95
C VAL A 821 11.11 -20.86 -14.03
N VAL A 822 11.88 -21.46 -13.12
CA VAL A 822 12.82 -20.77 -12.25
C VAL A 822 14.18 -20.70 -12.94
N HIS A 823 14.67 -19.49 -13.18
CA HIS A 823 15.93 -19.19 -13.86
C HIS A 823 17.01 -18.80 -12.86
N PHE A 824 17.78 -19.78 -12.38
CA PHE A 824 18.84 -19.52 -11.39
C PHE A 824 20.02 -18.72 -11.96
N ASP A 825 20.19 -18.69 -13.28
CA ASP A 825 21.23 -17.92 -13.97
C ASP A 825 20.88 -16.42 -14.12
N GLN A 826 19.63 -16.05 -13.88
CA GLN A 826 19.12 -14.67 -13.95
C GLN A 826 18.92 -14.02 -12.59
N ALA A 827 19.37 -14.67 -11.51
CA ALA A 827 19.32 -14.13 -10.15
C ALA A 827 20.68 -14.29 -9.48
N GLN A 828 21.25 -13.19 -9.01
CA GLN A 828 22.53 -13.19 -8.30
C GLN A 828 22.35 -13.27 -6.78
N SER A 829 21.23 -12.75 -6.26
CA SER A 829 20.89 -12.70 -4.84
C SER A 829 19.55 -13.37 -4.54
N VAL A 830 19.30 -13.65 -3.25
CA VAL A 830 18.01 -14.16 -2.76
C VAL A 830 16.86 -13.22 -3.09
N ALA A 831 17.05 -11.91 -2.92
CA ALA A 831 16.05 -10.89 -3.26
C ALA A 831 15.67 -10.91 -4.75
N GLU A 832 16.67 -11.06 -5.64
CA GLU A 832 16.43 -11.15 -7.08
C GLU A 832 15.67 -12.43 -7.46
N LEU A 833 15.98 -13.56 -6.83
CA LEU A 833 15.26 -14.81 -7.06
C LEU A 833 13.81 -14.73 -6.59
N ILE A 834 13.56 -14.17 -5.40
CA ILE A 834 12.19 -13.94 -4.89
C ILE A 834 11.43 -13.01 -5.84
N THR A 835 12.08 -11.96 -6.35
CA THR A 835 11.48 -11.01 -7.30
C THR A 835 11.15 -11.68 -8.63
N GLN A 836 12.05 -12.52 -9.17
CA GLN A 836 11.81 -13.28 -10.40
C GLN A 836 10.59 -14.21 -10.25
N ILE A 837 10.53 -14.98 -9.16
CA ILE A 837 9.44 -15.91 -8.87
C ILE A 837 8.12 -15.14 -8.67
N LYS A 838 8.14 -14.04 -7.90
CA LYS A 838 6.98 -13.16 -7.70
C LYS A 838 6.43 -12.67 -9.03
N ASN A 839 7.28 -12.14 -9.89
CA ASN A 839 6.87 -11.60 -11.18
C ASN A 839 6.33 -12.70 -12.10
N THR A 840 6.97 -13.87 -12.13
CA THR A 840 6.54 -15.02 -12.95
C THR A 840 5.16 -15.52 -12.54
N ILE A 841 4.94 -15.74 -11.24
CA ILE A 841 3.64 -16.16 -10.71
C ILE A 841 2.58 -15.12 -11.03
N ASN A 842 2.85 -13.84 -10.76
CA ASN A 842 1.86 -12.79 -10.95
C ASN A 842 1.47 -12.58 -12.43
N GLN A 843 2.43 -12.70 -13.35
CA GLN A 843 2.17 -12.62 -14.79
C GLN A 843 1.31 -13.79 -15.29
N SER A 844 1.44 -14.97 -14.66
CA SER A 844 0.68 -16.15 -15.07
C SER A 844 -0.80 -16.14 -14.65
N LEU A 845 -1.19 -15.30 -13.68
CA LEU A 845 -2.54 -15.30 -13.10
C LEU A 845 -3.64 -14.99 -14.13
N ASP A 846 -3.37 -14.11 -15.11
CA ASP A 846 -4.33 -13.76 -16.17
C ASP A 846 -4.56 -14.91 -17.17
N TYR A 847 -3.73 -15.96 -17.12
CA TYR A 847 -3.73 -17.10 -18.04
C TYR A 847 -4.07 -18.43 -17.36
N ALA A 848 -4.60 -18.36 -16.13
CA ALA A 848 -4.91 -19.53 -15.29
C ALA A 848 -6.15 -20.32 -15.73
N ASP A 849 -6.83 -19.92 -16.82
CA ASP A 849 -7.99 -20.60 -17.40
C ASP A 849 -7.63 -21.73 -18.36
N VAL A 850 -6.34 -21.87 -18.73
CA VAL A 850 -5.83 -22.91 -19.62
C VAL A 850 -5.45 -24.15 -18.78
N PRO A 851 -6.11 -25.30 -18.98
CA PRO A 851 -5.69 -26.55 -18.36
C PRO A 851 -4.32 -27.01 -18.85
N ILE A 852 -3.60 -27.74 -18.00
CA ILE A 852 -2.24 -28.20 -18.30
C ILE A 852 -2.19 -29.19 -19.47
N ASP A 853 -3.20 -30.05 -19.62
CA ASP A 853 -3.22 -31.07 -20.65
C ASP A 853 -3.23 -30.46 -22.06
N TRP A 854 -3.79 -29.26 -22.21
CA TRP A 854 -3.75 -28.49 -23.45
C TRP A 854 -2.36 -27.97 -23.79
N VAL A 855 -1.58 -27.59 -22.77
CA VAL A 855 -0.18 -27.16 -22.91
C VAL A 855 0.68 -28.37 -23.23
N GLU A 856 0.46 -29.50 -22.53
CA GLU A 856 1.15 -30.78 -22.77
C GLU A 856 0.88 -31.31 -24.18
N ASP A 857 -0.38 -31.36 -24.60
CA ASP A 857 -0.77 -31.85 -25.92
C ASP A 857 -0.15 -30.99 -27.03
N ALA A 858 -0.04 -29.67 -26.82
CA ALA A 858 0.57 -28.75 -27.78
C ALA A 858 2.12 -28.82 -27.82
N LEU A 859 2.79 -29.05 -26.68
CA LEU A 859 4.26 -29.15 -26.61
C LEU A 859 4.79 -30.54 -26.97
N LEU A 860 4.12 -31.59 -26.51
CA LEU A 860 4.61 -32.97 -26.57
C LEU A 860 3.92 -33.81 -27.66
N GLY A 861 2.73 -33.38 -28.11
CA GLY A 861 1.87 -34.16 -29.01
C GLY A 861 1.16 -35.33 -28.31
N GLU A 862 0.13 -35.88 -28.94
CA GLU A 862 -0.76 -36.90 -28.34
C GLU A 862 -0.08 -38.23 -27.92
N ARG A 863 1.18 -38.46 -28.30
CA ARG A 863 1.87 -39.76 -28.20
C ARG A 863 2.67 -39.97 -26.91
N THR A 864 2.76 -38.96 -26.05
CA THR A 864 3.70 -38.91 -24.91
C THR A 864 2.99 -38.94 -23.54
N ARG A 865 1.74 -39.44 -23.50
CA ARG A 865 0.78 -39.45 -22.35
C ARG A 865 1.25 -40.03 -21.00
N LYS A 866 2.51 -40.47 -20.88
CA LYS A 866 3.06 -41.03 -19.62
C LYS A 866 4.15 -40.16 -18.97
N GLN A 867 4.46 -38.98 -19.52
CA GLN A 867 5.50 -38.10 -19.00
C GLN A 867 4.91 -36.72 -18.72
N HIS A 868 4.74 -36.39 -17.44
CA HIS A 868 4.39 -35.03 -17.01
C HIS A 868 5.50 -34.04 -17.39
N LEU A 869 5.12 -32.80 -17.74
CA LEU A 869 6.08 -31.72 -18.05
C LEU A 869 7.02 -31.38 -16.89
N PHE A 870 6.65 -31.75 -15.66
CA PHE A 870 7.37 -31.39 -14.45
C PHE A 870 7.40 -32.54 -13.45
N GLU A 871 8.37 -32.47 -12.56
CA GLU A 871 8.56 -33.43 -11.47
C GLU A 871 8.26 -32.83 -10.09
N VAL A 872 8.34 -31.50 -9.97
CA VAL A 872 8.24 -30.77 -8.70
C VAL A 872 6.96 -29.98 -8.66
N MET A 873 6.15 -30.19 -7.62
CA MET A 873 5.00 -29.36 -7.30
C MET A 873 5.26 -28.62 -5.99
N ILE A 874 4.93 -27.33 -5.95
CA ILE A 874 4.98 -26.54 -4.71
C ILE A 874 3.61 -25.87 -4.53
N GLN A 875 2.99 -26.10 -3.39
CA GLN A 875 1.72 -25.50 -3.00
C GLN A 875 1.74 -25.01 -1.56
N LEU A 876 0.98 -23.96 -1.27
CA LEU A 876 0.80 -23.42 0.07
C LEU A 876 -0.68 -23.34 0.42
N HIS A 877 -1.03 -23.93 1.55
CA HIS A 877 -2.37 -23.96 2.14
C HIS A 877 -2.44 -22.89 3.24
N ALA A 878 -2.91 -21.70 2.87
CA ALA A 878 -3.00 -20.56 3.79
C ALA A 878 -4.22 -20.70 4.71
N LYS A 879 -4.00 -20.70 6.03
CA LYS A 879 -5.04 -20.61 7.08
C LYS A 879 -6.21 -21.58 6.89
N ASN A 880 -5.87 -22.85 6.67
CA ASN A 880 -6.83 -23.94 6.51
C ASN A 880 -7.87 -23.95 7.66
N LYS A 881 -9.18 -23.97 7.32
CA LYS A 881 -10.30 -23.93 8.27
C LYS A 881 -10.73 -25.31 8.81
N LEU A 882 -9.90 -26.33 8.64
CA LEU A 882 -10.11 -27.69 9.16
C LEU A 882 -9.64 -27.86 10.62
N HIS A 883 -9.12 -26.81 11.25
CA HIS A 883 -9.01 -26.66 12.70
C HIS A 883 -9.90 -25.50 13.15
N GLY A 884 -10.68 -25.67 14.20
CA GLY A 884 -11.52 -24.59 14.71
C GLY A 884 -12.64 -25.01 15.64
N GLU A 885 -13.70 -24.23 15.62
CA GLU A 885 -14.87 -24.39 16.48
C GLU A 885 -16.19 -24.20 15.71
N LEU A 886 -17.20 -24.96 16.10
CA LEU A 886 -18.60 -24.75 15.76
C LEU A 886 -19.29 -24.14 16.99
N VAL A 887 -19.87 -22.94 16.84
CA VAL A 887 -20.46 -22.19 17.96
C VAL A 887 -21.98 -22.30 17.93
N GLY A 888 -22.57 -22.81 19.02
CA GLY A 888 -23.99 -22.72 19.36
C GLY A 888 -24.24 -21.72 20.50
N GLU A 889 -25.50 -21.48 20.88
CA GLU A 889 -25.84 -20.48 21.94
C GLU A 889 -25.23 -20.78 23.31
N GLN A 890 -24.98 -22.05 23.63
CA GLN A 890 -24.48 -22.49 24.93
C GLN A 890 -23.37 -23.54 24.84
N THR A 891 -22.98 -23.91 23.62
CA THR A 891 -22.03 -25.00 23.36
C THR A 891 -21.07 -24.59 22.27
N MET A 892 -19.78 -24.70 22.58
CA MET A 892 -18.69 -24.54 21.63
C MET A 892 -18.13 -25.94 21.37
N VAL A 893 -18.10 -26.36 20.11
CA VAL A 893 -17.60 -27.67 19.70
C VAL A 893 -16.29 -27.49 18.97
N ARG A 894 -15.17 -27.79 19.61
CA ARG A 894 -13.84 -27.68 19.01
C ARG A 894 -13.47 -28.94 18.25
N PHE A 895 -12.77 -28.77 17.13
CA PHE A 895 -12.27 -29.84 16.29
C PHE A 895 -10.90 -29.51 15.70
N GLU A 896 -10.15 -30.56 15.39
CA GLU A 896 -8.82 -30.46 14.81
C GLU A 896 -8.68 -31.44 13.64
N GLN A 897 -8.03 -31.02 12.56
CA GLN A 897 -7.69 -31.91 11.47
C GLN A 897 -6.65 -32.94 11.95
N VAL A 898 -6.87 -34.17 11.54
CA VAL A 898 -5.90 -35.26 11.60
C VAL A 898 -5.50 -35.57 10.17
N ASP A 899 -4.21 -35.55 9.88
CA ASP A 899 -3.74 -35.92 8.55
C ASP A 899 -3.87 -37.44 8.37
N PRO A 900 -4.54 -37.91 7.31
CA PRO A 900 -4.57 -39.34 6.99
C PRO A 900 -3.17 -39.81 6.54
N GLU A 901 -2.90 -41.11 6.68
CA GLU A 901 -1.69 -41.69 6.10
C GLU A 901 -1.74 -41.60 4.57
N LYS A 902 -0.85 -40.81 3.97
CA LYS A 902 -0.67 -40.76 2.51
C LYS A 902 0.19 -41.95 2.06
N SER A 903 -0.35 -42.79 1.19
CA SER A 903 0.36 -43.97 0.67
C SER A 903 0.63 -43.91 -0.85
N GLU A 904 0.15 -42.88 -1.53
CA GLU A 904 0.24 -42.70 -2.98
C GLU A 904 0.82 -41.32 -3.33
N SER A 905 1.51 -41.23 -4.47
CA SER A 905 1.94 -39.95 -5.02
C SER A 905 2.02 -40.00 -6.56
N ALA A 906 1.29 -39.11 -7.22
CA ALA A 906 1.23 -39.05 -8.68
C ALA A 906 2.46 -38.38 -9.32
N LEU A 907 3.19 -37.53 -8.57
CA LEU A 907 4.32 -36.74 -9.05
C LEU A 907 5.63 -37.14 -8.37
N GLY A 908 6.77 -36.69 -8.88
CA GLY A 908 8.07 -37.06 -8.30
C GLY A 908 8.29 -36.48 -6.90
N LEU A 909 8.16 -35.16 -6.75
CA LEU A 909 8.24 -34.44 -5.48
C LEU A 909 7.10 -33.43 -5.37
N GLN A 910 6.36 -33.47 -4.27
CA GLN A 910 5.26 -32.56 -3.98
C GLN A 910 5.48 -31.92 -2.62
N PHE A 911 5.66 -30.61 -2.58
CA PHE A 911 5.81 -29.83 -1.35
C PHE A 911 4.48 -29.15 -1.02
N GLU A 912 3.90 -29.50 0.12
CA GLU A 912 2.70 -28.88 0.67
C GLU A 912 3.08 -28.10 1.91
N VAL A 913 2.99 -26.79 1.84
CA VAL A 913 3.29 -25.88 2.94
C VAL A 913 1.99 -25.54 3.64
N MET A 914 1.78 -26.04 4.84
CA MET A 914 0.56 -25.79 5.61
C MET A 914 0.81 -24.63 6.56
N GLU A 915 0.08 -23.54 6.38
CA GLU A 915 0.01 -22.41 7.29
C GLU A 915 -1.24 -22.57 8.16
N GLU A 916 -1.06 -22.89 9.42
CA GLU A 916 -2.15 -23.29 10.33
C GLU A 916 -2.12 -22.43 11.61
N ARG A 917 -3.29 -22.24 12.21
CA ARG A 917 -3.42 -21.59 13.52
C ARG A 917 -3.90 -22.61 14.55
N VAL A 918 -2.99 -23.11 15.36
CA VAL A 918 -3.28 -24.16 16.36
C VAL A 918 -3.12 -23.58 17.75
N GLY A 919 -4.18 -23.57 18.55
CA GLY A 919 -4.15 -23.01 19.90
C GLY A 919 -3.88 -21.50 19.96
N GLY A 920 -4.15 -20.77 18.86
CA GLY A 920 -3.93 -19.32 18.77
C GLY A 920 -2.54 -18.90 18.26
N GLU A 921 -1.63 -19.85 18.01
CA GLU A 921 -0.30 -19.62 17.45
C GLU A 921 -0.27 -19.97 15.96
N ASP A 922 0.37 -19.12 15.14
CA ASP A 922 0.60 -19.40 13.73
C ASP A 922 1.79 -20.37 13.58
N ARG A 923 1.59 -21.43 12.81
CA ARG A 923 2.57 -22.51 12.59
C ARG A 923 2.69 -22.80 11.11
N ILE A 924 3.92 -23.14 10.69
CA ILE A 924 4.19 -23.65 9.35
C ILE A 924 4.75 -25.06 9.47
N ARG A 925 4.11 -26.01 8.81
CA ARG A 925 4.64 -27.35 8.57
C ARG A 925 4.78 -27.58 7.07
N VAL A 926 5.81 -28.33 6.70
CA VAL A 926 6.08 -28.68 5.30
C VAL A 926 5.97 -30.18 5.17
N LEU A 927 5.05 -30.62 4.31
CA LEU A 927 4.89 -32.01 3.92
C LEU A 927 5.54 -32.18 2.55
N MET A 928 6.38 -33.20 2.42
CA MET A 928 6.97 -33.58 1.15
C MET A 928 6.53 -35.00 0.80
N SER A 929 5.64 -35.13 -0.17
CA SER A 929 5.28 -36.41 -0.78
C SER A 929 6.21 -36.72 -1.95
N TYR A 930 6.54 -37.98 -2.14
CA TYR A 930 7.47 -38.43 -3.16
C TYR A 930 7.13 -39.82 -3.68
N ARG A 931 7.61 -40.10 -4.89
CA ARG A 931 7.54 -41.44 -5.50
C ARG A 931 8.65 -42.36 -5.01
N ARG A 932 8.29 -43.50 -4.40
CA ARG A 932 9.27 -44.46 -3.86
C ARG A 932 10.07 -45.18 -4.93
N ASP A 933 9.56 -45.25 -6.16
CA ASP A 933 10.29 -45.81 -7.30
C ASP A 933 11.37 -44.85 -7.85
N ARG A 934 11.40 -43.58 -7.40
CA ARG A 934 12.39 -42.56 -7.78
C ARG A 934 13.31 -42.12 -6.65
N TYR A 935 12.80 -42.07 -5.42
CA TYR A 935 13.52 -41.55 -4.26
C TYR A 935 13.51 -42.57 -3.11
N GLY A 936 14.70 -43.05 -2.74
CA GLY A 936 14.91 -43.91 -1.58
C GLY A 936 15.11 -43.13 -0.28
N ASP A 937 15.00 -43.81 0.87
CA ASP A 937 15.02 -43.20 2.21
C ASP A 937 16.20 -42.26 2.48
N ALA A 938 17.41 -42.60 2.00
CA ALA A 938 18.59 -41.76 2.17
C ALA A 938 18.48 -40.44 1.40
N GLN A 939 17.98 -40.48 0.17
CA GLN A 939 17.80 -39.29 -0.67
C GLN A 939 16.70 -38.40 -0.12
N VAL A 940 15.60 -38.99 0.35
CA VAL A 940 14.51 -38.29 1.02
C VAL A 940 15.02 -37.55 2.26
N LYS A 941 15.84 -38.19 3.10
CA LYS A 941 16.46 -37.53 4.25
C LYS A 941 17.32 -36.33 3.86
N THR A 942 18.15 -36.46 2.82
CA THR A 942 18.94 -35.34 2.30
C THR A 942 18.05 -34.22 1.77
N LEU A 943 17.03 -34.53 0.96
CA LEU A 943 16.05 -33.57 0.45
C LEU A 943 15.36 -32.80 1.57
N THR A 944 14.85 -33.51 2.58
CA THR A 944 14.20 -32.91 3.75
C THR A 944 15.17 -32.01 4.51
N HIS A 945 16.38 -32.50 4.79
CA HIS A 945 17.37 -31.75 5.54
C HIS A 945 17.77 -30.46 4.79
N THR A 946 18.16 -30.56 3.52
CA THR A 946 18.56 -29.39 2.72
C THR A 946 17.42 -28.38 2.58
N THR A 947 16.17 -28.85 2.40
CA THR A 947 15.00 -27.96 2.32
C THR A 947 14.78 -27.22 3.64
N GLN A 948 14.81 -27.93 4.77
CA GLN A 948 14.65 -27.32 6.09
C GLN A 948 15.76 -26.29 6.35
N ARG A 949 17.03 -26.64 6.08
CA ARG A 949 18.17 -25.73 6.29
C ARG A 949 18.10 -24.50 5.39
N MET A 950 17.63 -24.64 4.15
CA MET A 950 17.45 -23.50 3.25
C MET A 950 16.37 -22.54 3.75
N LEU A 951 15.26 -23.05 4.28
CA LEU A 951 14.22 -22.25 4.93
C LEU A 951 14.76 -21.51 6.17
N GLU A 952 15.53 -22.20 7.02
CA GLU A 952 16.22 -21.59 8.17
C GLU A 952 17.17 -20.47 7.74
N ARG A 953 17.87 -20.61 6.61
CA ARG A 953 18.77 -19.57 6.07
C ARG A 953 18.01 -18.36 5.55
N PHE A 954 16.91 -18.56 4.82
CA PHE A 954 16.08 -17.47 4.35
C PHE A 954 15.46 -16.68 5.51
N ALA A 955 15.20 -17.31 6.65
CA ALA A 955 14.69 -16.64 7.83
C ALA A 955 15.72 -15.74 8.57
N GLN A 956 17.01 -15.78 8.21
CA GLN A 956 18.03 -14.97 8.87
C GLN A 956 17.90 -13.48 8.48
N PRO A 957 18.23 -12.53 9.37
CA PRO A 957 18.21 -11.11 9.05
C PRO A 957 19.10 -10.79 7.84
N GLN A 958 18.62 -9.91 6.95
CA GLN A 958 19.34 -9.48 5.74
C GLN A 958 19.63 -10.60 4.73
N SER A 959 18.95 -11.75 4.83
CA SER A 959 19.09 -12.88 3.89
C SER A 959 18.83 -12.48 2.43
N GLY A 960 17.99 -11.46 2.19
CA GLY A 960 17.75 -10.92 0.84
C GLY A 960 19.01 -10.47 0.11
N ASN A 961 20.03 -9.98 0.83
CA ASN A 961 21.30 -9.52 0.26
C ASN A 961 22.31 -10.65 0.02
N GLN A 962 22.02 -11.89 0.45
CA GLN A 962 22.93 -13.01 0.29
C GLN A 962 23.01 -13.42 -1.18
N TRP A 963 24.24 -13.69 -1.63
CA TRP A 963 24.48 -14.14 -2.99
C TRP A 963 24.15 -15.63 -3.13
N ILE A 964 23.45 -15.99 -4.20
CA ILE A 964 23.06 -17.38 -4.47
C ILE A 964 24.28 -18.30 -4.57
N HIS A 965 25.34 -17.85 -5.22
CA HIS A 965 26.55 -18.67 -5.38
C HIS A 965 27.23 -18.97 -4.04
N GLU A 966 27.16 -18.07 -3.06
CA GLU A 966 27.71 -18.30 -1.71
C GLU A 966 26.89 -19.35 -0.98
N LEU A 967 25.56 -19.23 -1.02
CA LEU A 967 24.64 -20.23 -0.46
C LEU A 967 24.86 -21.61 -1.08
N LEU A 968 25.04 -21.66 -2.40
CA LEU A 968 25.24 -22.93 -3.11
C LEU A 968 26.59 -23.60 -2.75
N ASN A 969 27.57 -22.84 -2.27
CA ASN A 969 28.89 -23.36 -1.88
C ASN A 969 28.96 -23.83 -0.41
N LEU A 970 27.89 -23.67 0.38
CA LEU A 970 27.87 -24.13 1.77
C LEU A 970 27.71 -25.65 1.84
N GLU A 971 28.80 -26.35 2.17
CA GLU A 971 28.79 -27.81 2.38
C GLU A 971 27.82 -28.24 3.48
N GLU A 972 27.63 -27.41 4.52
CA GLU A 972 26.68 -27.63 5.63
C GLU A 972 25.21 -27.71 5.21
N LEU A 973 24.88 -27.35 3.96
CA LEU A 973 23.53 -27.50 3.40
C LEU A 973 23.33 -28.85 2.70
N ARG A 974 24.42 -29.58 2.42
CA ARG A 974 24.42 -30.91 1.75
C ARG A 974 24.71 -32.07 2.71
N SER A 975 25.51 -31.83 3.75
CA SER A 975 25.82 -32.78 4.84
C SER A 975 24.69 -32.87 5.85
#